data_AF-A0A7K7RQQ8-F1
#
_entry.id   AF-A0A7K7RQQ8-F1
#
_cell.length_a   1.000
_cell.length_b   1.000
_cell.length_c   1.000
_cell.angle_alpha   90.00
_cell.angle_beta   90.00
_cell.angle_gamma   90.00
#
_symmetry.space_group_name_H-M   'P 1'
#
loop_
_entity.id
_entity.type
_entity.pdbx_description
1 polymer ?
#
loop_
_entity_poly.entity_id
_entity_poly.type
_entity_poly.pdbx_seq_one_letter_code
_entity_poly.pdbx_strand_id
1 'polypeptide(L)'
;EKKKAFIDLLCAVPLQQIYGCPLGGIGGGTITRGWRGEFCRWQLNPGLYHYEMVIANQFTVCLRSKGQTIYQQVLSVERPSSLQGWNWGYCGHYAFYHALYPRAWLVYELPGQQVVLTCRQVSPVIPHDYKEAGSGGHWNEPFTFHKDRQRVAGVLLHHCPPVNPFTLAISAREKAGTGVTHVTAFSPTGLGREVWQDLLQDGRLDSPPGKSRPTEKGEVTAAAVCASCSVPAHGHKTLELALAWDMPCVQFGSKEKLHLRRYTRFFGSEGDAAPALSHYALTHYEEWERKIEAWQNPILENSQLPSWYKSALFNELYFLTDGGTIWMEVPPDCRAEELQGPAGAGLSHLLPVLREYGRFAYLEGQEYRMYNTYDVHFYASFALIMLWPKLQISLQYDIAVTVVNEDVQPRQYLMCGQTAQVKMKNVVPHDIGDPSDEPWQRVNAYLMHDTADWKDLNLKFVLQVYRDYYLTRDSVYLQDMWPVCQAVMESELKFDTDNDGLIENGGFADQTYDAWVVHGASAYCGGLWLAAVCMMCKMAEVLGDTDIQQKYLGILNKGKEAFERMLWNGKYYNYDSSGSDTSMSIMSDQCAGQWFLGACGLDQGEFEVFPKSHVLSALKTIFEKNVLGFAGGTMGAVNGMKPDGVPDTSSVQSNEVWVGVVYSLAATMIQEGMVEEGFRTAEGCYRTVWEQLGMAFQTPEAYREKKVYRSLAYMRPLSIWSMQLALEHRAGRAQPPAQLAQGHSHP
;
A
#
# COMPACT_ATOMS: atom_id res chain seq x y z
N GLU A 1 -26.25 -4.39 -11.32
CA GLU A 1 -26.91 -4.49 -10.00
C GLU A 1 -26.97 -3.10 -9.36
N LYS A 2 -27.33 -2.95 -8.08
CA LYS A 2 -26.99 -1.73 -7.33
C LYS A 2 -25.49 -1.75 -7.02
N LYS A 3 -24.69 -0.88 -7.65
CA LYS A 3 -23.26 -0.69 -7.32
C LYS A 3 -23.19 -0.30 -5.82
N LYS A 4 -22.30 -0.94 -5.04
CA LYS A 4 -22.01 -0.47 -3.67
C LYS A 4 -21.44 0.95 -3.76
N ALA A 5 -21.74 1.80 -2.77
CA ALA A 5 -21.10 3.11 -2.70
C ALA A 5 -19.56 2.96 -2.62
N PHE A 6 -18.85 3.90 -3.24
CA PHE A 6 -17.39 4.00 -3.19
C PHE A 6 -16.91 4.60 -1.86
N ILE A 7 -17.77 5.37 -1.20
CA ILE A 7 -17.68 5.82 0.20
C ILE A 7 -19.08 5.62 0.81
N ASP A 8 -19.20 4.91 1.94
CA ASP A 8 -20.46 4.75 2.68
C ASP A 8 -20.34 5.37 4.09
N LEU A 9 -20.72 6.64 4.22
CA LEU A 9 -20.68 7.39 5.47
C LEU A 9 -21.73 6.93 6.50
N LEU A 10 -22.66 6.05 6.11
CA LEU A 10 -23.69 5.48 7.01
C LEU A 10 -23.28 4.08 7.52
N CYS A 11 -22.53 3.33 6.70
CA CYS A 11 -22.06 1.98 7.00
C CYS A 11 -20.51 1.88 6.95
N ALA A 12 -19.82 2.77 7.67
CA ALA A 12 -18.36 2.73 7.80
C ALA A 12 -17.85 1.35 8.28
N VAL A 13 -16.65 0.96 7.83
CA VAL A 13 -16.04 -0.34 8.11
C VAL A 13 -15.66 -0.41 9.60
N PRO A 14 -16.25 -1.34 10.38
CA PRO A 14 -15.93 -1.48 11.78
C PRO A 14 -14.53 -2.06 11.95
N LEU A 15 -13.72 -1.47 12.83
CA LEU A 15 -12.42 -1.98 13.21
C LEU A 15 -12.57 -3.39 13.81
N GLN A 16 -12.13 -4.38 13.05
CA GLN A 16 -11.92 -5.73 13.54
C GLN A 16 -10.46 -5.83 13.97
N GLN A 17 -10.19 -6.19 15.23
CA GLN A 17 -8.82 -6.37 15.76
C GLN A 17 -8.19 -7.68 15.28
N ILE A 18 -8.15 -7.80 13.95
CA ILE A 18 -7.87 -8.98 13.13
C ILE A 18 -6.80 -8.54 12.14
N TYR A 19 -5.55 -8.57 12.60
CA TYR A 19 -4.40 -8.00 11.92
C TYR A 19 -3.16 -8.87 12.05
N GLY A 20 -2.25 -8.69 11.08
CA GLY A 20 -0.96 -9.36 10.99
C GLY A 20 -0.28 -8.98 9.68
N CYS A 21 1.00 -9.33 9.54
CA CYS A 21 1.71 -9.25 8.28
C CYS A 21 0.97 -10.07 7.20
N PRO A 22 0.58 -9.45 6.07
CA PRO A 22 -0.04 -10.17 4.96
C PRO A 22 0.92 -11.19 4.36
N LEU A 23 0.37 -12.28 3.85
CA LEU A 23 1.07 -13.24 3.00
C LEU A 23 0.77 -12.90 1.54
N GLY A 24 1.70 -12.22 0.86
CA GLY A 24 1.58 -11.85 -0.55
C GLY A 24 2.88 -11.29 -1.13
N GLY A 25 3.10 -11.49 -2.43
CA GLY A 25 3.93 -10.61 -3.27
C GLY A 25 3.09 -9.47 -3.87
N ILE A 26 3.69 -8.62 -4.72
CA ILE A 26 3.02 -7.43 -5.24
C ILE A 26 1.99 -7.79 -6.34
N GLY A 27 0.75 -7.30 -6.20
CA GLY A 27 -0.22 -7.23 -7.30
C GLY A 27 -0.93 -8.52 -7.73
N GLY A 28 -0.64 -9.63 -7.07
CA GLY A 28 -1.43 -10.85 -7.15
C GLY A 28 -2.43 -11.07 -6.00
N GLY A 29 -2.38 -10.23 -4.95
CA GLY A 29 -3.16 -10.40 -3.71
C GLY A 29 -2.41 -10.54 -2.37
N THR A 30 -3.13 -11.04 -1.36
CA THR A 30 -2.74 -11.23 0.06
C THR A 30 -3.71 -12.13 0.86
N ILE A 31 -3.20 -13.05 1.68
CA ILE A 31 -3.96 -13.55 2.85
C ILE A 31 -3.27 -13.06 4.11
N THR A 32 -3.95 -12.26 4.91
CA THR A 32 -3.47 -11.96 6.26
C THR A 32 -3.61 -13.20 7.13
N ARG A 33 -2.48 -13.66 7.67
CA ARG A 33 -2.46 -14.52 8.83
C ARG A 33 -2.36 -13.65 10.08
N GLY A 34 -3.40 -13.67 10.89
CA GLY A 34 -3.52 -12.85 12.09
C GLY A 34 -2.60 -13.30 13.24
N TRP A 35 -2.48 -12.43 14.23
CA TRP A 35 -1.59 -12.64 15.39
C TRP A 35 -2.00 -13.80 16.30
N ARG A 36 -3.22 -14.33 16.20
CA ARG A 36 -3.70 -15.52 16.93
C ARG A 36 -3.43 -16.82 16.16
N GLY A 37 -2.88 -16.71 14.95
CA GLY A 37 -2.55 -17.81 14.03
C GLY A 37 -3.62 -18.09 12.97
N GLU A 38 -4.72 -17.33 12.97
CA GLU A 38 -5.89 -17.43 12.08
C GLU A 38 -5.61 -16.92 10.65
N PHE A 39 -6.35 -17.41 9.64
CA PHE A 39 -6.36 -16.82 8.29
C PHE A 39 -7.68 -16.09 8.10
N CYS A 40 -7.63 -14.76 7.88
CA CYS A 40 -8.73 -13.90 8.36
C CYS A 40 -9.07 -12.66 7.51
N ARG A 41 -8.13 -12.12 6.72
CA ARG A 41 -8.38 -11.05 5.74
C ARG A 41 -7.84 -11.47 4.37
N TRP A 42 -8.66 -11.32 3.33
CA TRP A 42 -8.47 -11.84 1.97
C TRP A 42 -9.08 -10.84 0.95
N GLN A 43 -8.80 -10.99 -0.36
CA GLN A 43 -9.10 -9.98 -1.38
C GLN A 43 -9.24 -10.45 -2.89
N LEU A 44 -9.53 -11.74 -3.18
CA LEU A 44 -9.91 -12.38 -4.50
C LEU A 44 -9.89 -11.48 -5.74
N ASN A 45 -11.11 -11.16 -6.18
CA ASN A 45 -11.40 -10.18 -7.21
C ASN A 45 -10.77 -8.85 -6.78
N PRO A 46 -9.70 -8.38 -7.45
CA PRO A 46 -8.83 -7.32 -6.95
C PRO A 46 -9.54 -6.08 -6.40
N GLY A 47 -8.98 -5.48 -5.36
CA GLY A 47 -9.53 -4.29 -4.71
C GLY A 47 -10.81 -4.51 -3.89
N LEU A 48 -11.27 -5.75 -3.73
CA LEU A 48 -12.32 -6.10 -2.76
C LEU A 48 -11.67 -6.74 -1.54
N TYR A 49 -12.11 -6.40 -0.32
CA TYR A 49 -11.64 -7.06 0.91
C TYR A 49 -12.75 -7.89 1.53
N HIS A 50 -12.40 -9.08 2.02
CA HIS A 50 -13.26 -9.93 2.82
C HIS A 50 -12.60 -10.22 4.17
N TYR A 51 -13.38 -10.01 5.23
CA TYR A 51 -13.04 -10.37 6.60
C TYR A 51 -13.85 -11.62 6.98
N GLU A 52 -13.19 -12.78 6.99
CA GLU A 52 -13.79 -14.06 7.33
C GLU A 52 -12.71 -15.02 7.83
N MET A 53 -12.95 -15.69 8.96
CA MET A 53 -12.02 -16.67 9.52
C MET A 53 -12.36 -18.08 9.02
N VAL A 54 -11.57 -18.60 8.08
CA VAL A 54 -11.75 -19.97 7.58
C VAL A 54 -11.20 -20.94 8.61
N ILE A 55 -12.09 -21.45 9.48
CA ILE A 55 -11.76 -22.25 10.67
C ILE A 55 -10.82 -23.43 10.38
N ALA A 56 -10.99 -24.11 9.23
CA ALA A 56 -10.16 -25.26 8.86
C ALA A 56 -8.70 -24.91 8.51
N ASN A 57 -8.40 -23.66 8.18
CA ASN A 57 -7.06 -23.23 7.80
C ASN A 57 -6.24 -22.99 9.06
N GLN A 58 -5.47 -24.01 9.46
CA GLN A 58 -4.70 -24.03 10.70
C GLN A 58 -3.34 -24.69 10.50
N PHE A 59 -2.42 -24.40 11.43
CA PHE A 59 -1.32 -25.31 11.73
C PHE A 59 -1.68 -26.15 12.96
N THR A 60 -1.33 -27.43 12.92
CA THR A 60 -1.44 -28.35 14.07
C THR A 60 -0.07 -28.94 14.36
N VAL A 61 0.14 -29.43 15.58
CA VAL A 61 1.33 -30.21 15.95
C VAL A 61 0.91 -31.55 16.53
N CYS A 62 1.67 -32.60 16.18
CA CYS A 62 1.69 -33.89 16.86
C CYS A 62 3.14 -34.19 17.26
N LEU A 63 3.40 -34.37 18.56
CA LEU A 63 4.69 -34.86 19.07
C LEU A 63 4.56 -36.32 19.45
N ARG A 64 5.52 -37.13 18.98
CA ARG A 64 5.59 -38.57 19.27
C ARG A 64 6.91 -38.94 19.92
N SER A 65 6.86 -39.85 20.88
CA SER A 65 8.03 -40.44 21.54
C SER A 65 7.87 -41.95 21.63
N LYS A 66 8.92 -42.70 21.30
CA LYS A 66 8.94 -44.18 21.31
C LYS A 66 7.74 -44.84 20.58
N GLY A 67 7.25 -44.20 19.53
CA GLY A 67 6.11 -44.68 18.73
C GLY A 67 4.72 -44.30 19.24
N GLN A 68 4.59 -43.52 20.33
CA GLN A 68 3.30 -43.05 20.87
C GLN A 68 3.18 -41.52 20.79
N THR A 69 1.98 -40.98 20.52
CA THR A 69 1.72 -39.54 20.67
C THR A 69 1.74 -39.14 22.14
N ILE A 70 2.49 -38.09 22.46
CA ILE A 70 2.59 -37.51 23.80
C ILE A 70 1.91 -36.14 23.91
N TYR A 71 1.71 -35.46 22.78
CA TYR A 71 1.08 -34.14 22.71
C TYR A 71 0.51 -33.90 21.30
N GLN A 72 -0.73 -33.42 21.19
CA GLN A 72 -1.35 -33.07 19.91
C GLN A 72 -2.29 -31.88 20.09
N GLN A 73 -2.16 -30.84 19.26
CA GLN A 73 -2.73 -29.51 19.52
C GLN A 73 -2.92 -28.71 18.23
N VAL A 74 -4.05 -27.99 18.12
CA VAL A 74 -4.24 -26.93 17.12
C VAL A 74 -3.56 -25.66 17.62
N LEU A 75 -2.73 -25.03 16.78
CA LEU A 75 -1.89 -23.88 17.14
C LEU A 75 -2.65 -22.54 17.05
N SER A 76 -3.87 -22.52 17.60
CA SER A 76 -4.77 -21.37 17.68
C SER A 76 -5.45 -21.30 19.05
N VAL A 77 -5.69 -20.06 19.52
CA VAL A 77 -6.38 -19.78 20.79
C VAL A 77 -7.90 -19.97 20.71
N GLU A 78 -8.44 -20.06 19.50
CA GLU A 78 -9.88 -20.09 19.24
C GLU A 78 -10.52 -21.46 19.57
N ARG A 79 -11.85 -21.47 19.73
CA ARG A 79 -12.67 -22.65 20.07
C ARG A 79 -13.94 -22.71 19.22
N PRO A 80 -13.85 -23.23 17.97
CA PRO A 80 -14.96 -23.21 17.01
C PRO A 80 -16.10 -24.20 17.30
N SER A 81 -17.20 -24.01 16.57
CA SER A 81 -18.37 -24.90 16.57
C SER A 81 -18.22 -26.12 15.65
N SER A 82 -17.42 -26.03 14.58
CA SER A 82 -16.99 -27.19 13.77
C SER A 82 -15.63 -27.72 14.22
N LEU A 83 -15.19 -28.86 13.66
CA LEU A 83 -13.91 -29.51 13.94
C LEU A 83 -13.67 -29.82 15.44
N GLN A 84 -14.74 -30.06 16.19
CA GLN A 84 -14.71 -30.34 17.63
C GLN A 84 -14.09 -31.71 17.99
N GLY A 85 -13.66 -32.51 17.01
CA GLY A 85 -12.78 -33.66 17.22
C GLY A 85 -11.31 -33.28 17.46
N TRP A 86 -10.91 -32.03 17.17
CA TRP A 86 -9.55 -31.53 17.32
C TRP A 86 -9.33 -30.89 18.71
N ASN A 87 -8.08 -30.88 19.19
CA ASN A 87 -7.72 -30.22 20.45
C ASN A 87 -7.45 -28.72 20.23
N TRP A 88 -8.48 -27.90 20.44
CA TRP A 88 -8.51 -26.44 20.24
C TRP A 88 -8.10 -25.63 21.48
N GLY A 89 -8.04 -24.30 21.34
CA GLY A 89 -7.92 -23.40 22.48
C GLY A 89 -6.56 -23.39 23.15
N TYR A 90 -5.49 -23.29 22.36
CA TYR A 90 -4.11 -23.14 22.85
C TYR A 90 -3.99 -21.95 23.80
N CYS A 91 -3.19 -22.08 24.86
CA CYS A 91 -3.05 -21.02 25.84
C CYS A 91 -2.11 -19.92 25.31
N GLY A 92 -2.68 -18.78 24.90
CA GLY A 92 -1.95 -17.66 24.31
C GLY A 92 -0.85 -17.04 25.17
N HIS A 93 -0.77 -17.37 26.47
CA HIS A 93 0.39 -17.03 27.31
C HIS A 93 1.71 -17.62 26.80
N TYR A 94 1.65 -18.74 26.07
CA TYR A 94 2.78 -19.45 25.47
C TYR A 94 2.87 -19.22 23.95
N ALA A 95 2.21 -18.19 23.41
CA ALA A 95 2.26 -17.80 22.00
C ALA A 95 2.77 -16.36 21.87
N PHE A 96 3.75 -16.14 21.00
CA PHE A 96 4.30 -14.81 20.73
C PHE A 96 4.28 -14.52 19.23
N TYR A 97 3.71 -13.38 18.85
CA TYR A 97 3.67 -12.89 17.48
C TYR A 97 4.67 -11.74 17.29
N HIS A 98 5.49 -11.82 16.25
CA HIS A 98 6.43 -10.78 15.86
C HIS A 98 6.31 -10.54 14.35
N ALA A 99 6.36 -9.28 13.91
CA ALA A 99 6.31 -8.94 12.49
C ALA A 99 7.27 -7.79 12.14
N LEU A 100 7.96 -7.98 11.02
CA LEU A 100 8.80 -7.00 10.35
C LEU A 100 8.70 -7.28 8.84
N TYR A 101 7.64 -6.74 8.24
CA TYR A 101 7.23 -7.02 6.86
C TYR A 101 8.42 -6.96 5.88
N PRO A 102 8.55 -7.91 4.93
CA PRO A 102 7.60 -8.98 4.56
C PRO A 102 7.76 -10.28 5.36
N ARG A 103 8.29 -10.22 6.60
CA ARG A 103 8.50 -11.38 7.47
C ARG A 103 7.67 -11.29 8.75
N ALA A 104 7.21 -12.44 9.25
CA ALA A 104 6.66 -12.56 10.59
C ALA A 104 6.95 -13.93 11.21
N TRP A 105 6.76 -14.03 12.52
CA TRP A 105 7.07 -15.20 13.33
C TRP A 105 5.96 -15.45 14.35
N LEU A 106 5.49 -16.70 14.43
CA LEU A 106 4.74 -17.20 15.59
C LEU A 106 5.62 -18.19 16.35
N VAL A 107 5.94 -17.85 17.59
CA VAL A 107 6.65 -18.73 18.53
C VAL A 107 5.63 -19.38 19.47
N TYR A 108 5.71 -20.70 19.62
CA TYR A 108 4.84 -21.49 20.51
C TYR A 108 5.69 -22.33 21.46
N GLU A 109 5.60 -22.09 22.77
CA GLU A 109 6.22 -22.96 23.79
C GLU A 109 5.27 -24.10 24.18
N LEU A 110 5.56 -25.33 23.79
CA LEU A 110 4.62 -26.44 23.96
C LEU A 110 4.56 -26.90 25.44
N PRO A 111 3.43 -26.69 26.17
CA PRO A 111 3.42 -26.82 27.62
C PRO A 111 3.79 -28.23 28.11
N GLY A 112 4.77 -28.29 29.00
CA GLY A 112 5.31 -29.55 29.56
C GLY A 112 6.19 -30.37 28.61
N GLN A 113 6.35 -29.99 27.34
CA GLN A 113 7.05 -30.80 26.34
C GLN A 113 8.55 -30.50 26.21
N GLN A 114 9.01 -29.35 26.73
CA GLN A 114 10.37 -28.81 26.49
C GLN A 114 10.70 -28.62 25.00
N VAL A 115 9.69 -28.33 24.18
CA VAL A 115 9.79 -28.07 22.74
C VAL A 115 9.24 -26.68 22.45
N VAL A 116 9.99 -25.88 21.71
CA VAL A 116 9.54 -24.60 21.15
C VAL A 116 9.38 -24.77 19.64
N LEU A 117 8.24 -24.35 19.10
CA LEU A 117 8.02 -24.22 17.66
C LEU A 117 8.22 -22.76 17.25
N THR A 118 8.86 -22.53 16.11
CA THR A 118 8.91 -21.20 15.47
C THR A 118 8.40 -21.32 14.05
N CYS A 119 7.14 -20.94 13.84
CA CYS A 119 6.57 -20.79 12.50
C CYS A 119 7.05 -19.46 11.92
N ARG A 120 7.98 -19.53 10.96
CA ARG A 120 8.44 -18.36 10.18
C ARG A 120 7.56 -18.22 8.95
N GLN A 121 7.07 -17.02 8.67
CA GLN A 121 6.43 -16.70 7.40
C GLN A 121 7.24 -15.63 6.64
N VAL A 122 7.39 -15.86 5.34
CA VAL A 122 8.03 -14.97 4.36
C VAL A 122 7.18 -15.03 3.09
N SER A 123 7.12 -13.96 2.30
CA SER A 123 6.24 -13.90 1.12
C SER A 123 6.85 -13.13 -0.04
N PRO A 124 6.88 -13.77 -1.22
CA PRO A 124 6.88 -13.08 -2.51
C PRO A 124 5.98 -13.75 -3.57
N VAL A 125 5.01 -14.57 -3.15
CA VAL A 125 3.98 -15.19 -4.00
C VAL A 125 2.60 -14.88 -3.39
N ILE A 126 1.50 -14.97 -4.14
CA ILE A 126 0.38 -14.03 -3.97
C ILE A 126 -1.12 -14.53 -3.97
N PRO A 127 -1.81 -14.75 -2.81
CA PRO A 127 -3.14 -15.40 -2.68
C PRO A 127 -4.35 -14.55 -2.29
N HIS A 128 -5.57 -15.07 -2.50
CA HIS A 128 -6.75 -14.94 -1.61
C HIS A 128 -7.70 -16.17 -1.86
N ASP A 129 -9.01 -16.35 -1.56
CA ASP A 129 -10.14 -15.73 -0.78
C ASP A 129 -11.25 -16.81 -0.59
N TYR A 130 -12.28 -16.55 0.24
CA TYR A 130 -13.49 -17.38 0.38
C TYR A 130 -14.77 -16.56 0.65
N LYS A 131 -15.62 -16.33 -0.38
CA LYS A 131 -17.02 -15.88 -0.14
C LYS A 131 -18.09 -16.33 -1.14
N GLU A 132 -17.82 -17.36 -1.94
CA GLU A 132 -18.84 -18.09 -2.72
C GLU A 132 -19.03 -19.54 -2.24
N ALA A 133 -19.18 -19.76 -0.92
CA ALA A 133 -19.51 -21.08 -0.36
C ALA A 133 -20.90 -21.64 -0.76
N GLY A 134 -21.50 -21.12 -1.84
CA GLY A 134 -22.72 -21.56 -2.50
C GLY A 134 -22.58 -21.75 -4.02
N SER A 135 -21.39 -21.63 -4.60
CA SER A 135 -21.07 -22.23 -5.90
C SER A 135 -20.69 -23.69 -5.69
N GLY A 136 -21.43 -24.62 -6.31
CA GLY A 136 -20.99 -26.02 -6.35
C GLY A 136 -19.88 -26.21 -7.39
N GLY A 137 -19.06 -27.24 -7.24
CA GLY A 137 -18.02 -27.61 -8.22
C GLY A 137 -16.57 -27.52 -7.72
N HIS A 138 -16.33 -27.11 -6.47
CA HIS A 138 -14.99 -27.12 -5.88
C HIS A 138 -14.48 -28.55 -5.70
N TRP A 139 -13.20 -28.82 -5.94
CA TRP A 139 -12.63 -30.18 -5.82
C TRP A 139 -11.13 -30.16 -5.51
N ASN A 140 -10.63 -31.24 -4.91
CA ASN A 140 -9.24 -31.35 -4.48
C ASN A 140 -8.53 -32.55 -5.15
N GLU A 141 -7.22 -32.46 -5.35
CA GLU A 141 -6.41 -33.62 -5.77
C GLU A 141 -4.98 -33.62 -5.21
N PRO A 142 -4.41 -34.81 -4.91
CA PRO A 142 -3.05 -34.89 -4.41
C PRO A 142 -2.05 -34.72 -5.57
N PHE A 143 -0.99 -33.95 -5.34
CA PHE A 143 0.05 -33.72 -6.35
C PHE A 143 1.44 -34.13 -5.85
N THR A 144 2.31 -34.37 -6.82
CA THR A 144 3.76 -34.48 -6.64
C THR A 144 4.40 -33.71 -7.78
N PHE A 145 5.29 -32.78 -7.44
CA PHE A 145 6.09 -32.03 -8.40
C PHE A 145 7.57 -32.32 -8.16
N HIS A 146 8.32 -32.56 -9.22
CA HIS A 146 9.75 -32.90 -9.14
C HIS A 146 10.53 -32.17 -10.23
N LYS A 147 11.42 -31.27 -9.80
CA LYS A 147 12.28 -30.44 -10.65
C LYS A 147 13.58 -30.17 -9.90
N ASP A 148 14.71 -30.13 -10.61
CA ASP A 148 16.05 -29.83 -10.07
C ASP A 148 16.48 -30.75 -8.89
N ARG A 149 16.08 -32.03 -8.97
CA ARG A 149 16.25 -33.07 -7.93
C ARG A 149 15.56 -32.76 -6.59
N GLN A 150 14.67 -31.77 -6.55
CA GLN A 150 13.84 -31.42 -5.40
C GLN A 150 12.42 -31.92 -5.65
N ARG A 151 11.85 -32.63 -4.66
CA ARG A 151 10.48 -33.14 -4.70
C ARG A 151 9.60 -32.38 -3.70
N VAL A 152 8.42 -32.00 -4.16
CA VAL A 152 7.35 -31.40 -3.37
C VAL A 152 6.11 -32.28 -3.51
N ALA A 153 5.38 -32.46 -2.42
CA ALA A 153 4.13 -33.19 -2.38
C ALA A 153 3.09 -32.41 -1.57
N GLY A 154 1.82 -32.59 -1.91
CA GLY A 154 0.74 -31.79 -1.33
C GLY A 154 -0.63 -32.08 -1.93
N VAL A 155 -1.56 -31.16 -1.74
CA VAL A 155 -2.91 -31.20 -2.30
C VAL A 155 -3.21 -29.88 -3.00
N LEU A 156 -3.75 -29.96 -4.21
CA LEU A 156 -4.36 -28.86 -4.93
C LEU A 156 -5.83 -28.74 -4.52
N LEU A 157 -6.31 -27.51 -4.34
CA LEU A 157 -7.70 -27.19 -4.06
C LEU A 157 -8.20 -26.26 -5.18
N HIS A 158 -8.97 -26.84 -6.10
CA HIS A 158 -9.52 -26.16 -7.27
C HIS A 158 -10.81 -25.43 -6.89
N HIS A 159 -10.79 -24.11 -7.03
CA HIS A 159 -11.92 -23.23 -6.75
C HIS A 159 -12.54 -22.75 -8.06
N CYS A 160 -13.84 -22.99 -8.20
CA CYS A 160 -14.57 -22.80 -9.45
C CYS A 160 -15.70 -21.74 -9.35
N PRO A 161 -15.46 -20.52 -8.82
CA PRO A 161 -16.42 -19.43 -8.93
C PRO A 161 -16.68 -19.08 -10.41
N PRO A 162 -17.84 -18.49 -10.76
CA PRO A 162 -18.18 -18.14 -12.15
C PRO A 162 -17.32 -17.03 -12.78
N VAL A 163 -16.50 -16.36 -11.96
CA VAL A 163 -15.57 -15.29 -12.37
C VAL A 163 -14.27 -15.51 -11.60
N ASN A 164 -13.13 -15.37 -12.28
CA ASN A 164 -11.80 -15.47 -11.67
C ASN A 164 -11.56 -16.81 -10.90
N PRO A 165 -11.68 -17.98 -11.58
CA PRO A 165 -11.38 -19.27 -10.98
C PRO A 165 -9.90 -19.42 -10.64
N PHE A 166 -9.58 -20.21 -9.60
CA PHE A 166 -8.24 -20.31 -9.04
C PHE A 166 -7.95 -21.65 -8.38
N THR A 167 -6.69 -22.04 -8.33
CA THR A 167 -6.24 -23.30 -7.72
C THR A 167 -5.26 -23.00 -6.60
N LEU A 168 -5.57 -23.36 -5.35
CA LEU A 168 -4.60 -23.33 -4.25
C LEU A 168 -3.76 -24.61 -4.24
N ALA A 169 -2.58 -24.56 -3.63
CA ALA A 169 -1.70 -25.70 -3.34
C ALA A 169 -1.22 -25.61 -1.88
N ILE A 170 -1.67 -26.52 -1.02
CA ILE A 170 -1.01 -26.78 0.28
C ILE A 170 0.04 -27.87 0.07
N SER A 171 1.24 -27.67 0.61
CA SER A 171 2.39 -28.49 0.20
C SER A 171 3.53 -28.49 1.22
N ALA A 172 4.38 -29.51 1.12
CA ALA A 172 5.64 -29.61 1.87
C ALA A 172 6.76 -30.20 1.00
N ARG A 173 8.00 -29.86 1.33
CA ARG A 173 9.19 -30.36 0.62
C ARG A 173 9.62 -31.71 1.18
N GLU A 174 9.77 -32.69 0.29
CA GLU A 174 10.38 -33.98 0.66
C GLU A 174 11.90 -33.86 0.72
N LYS A 175 12.49 -34.32 1.83
CA LYS A 175 13.94 -34.34 2.09
C LYS A 175 14.30 -35.65 2.78
N ALA A 176 15.59 -36.01 2.79
CA ALA A 176 16.07 -37.17 3.53
C ALA A 176 15.76 -37.05 5.03
N GLY A 177 14.90 -37.92 5.55
CA GLY A 177 14.40 -37.88 6.93
C GLY A 177 13.16 -37.00 7.16
N THR A 178 12.57 -36.44 6.10
CA THR A 178 11.29 -35.73 6.14
C THR A 178 10.22 -36.54 5.38
N GLY A 179 9.22 -37.04 6.08
CA GLY A 179 8.08 -37.74 5.49
C GLY A 179 6.90 -36.78 5.25
N VAL A 180 6.35 -36.76 4.03
CA VAL A 180 5.14 -36.00 3.68
C VAL A 180 3.97 -36.95 3.47
N THR A 181 2.80 -36.59 4.02
CA THR A 181 1.52 -37.30 3.87
C THR A 181 0.37 -36.29 3.77
N HIS A 182 -0.82 -36.73 3.35
CA HIS A 182 -1.95 -35.82 3.10
C HIS A 182 -3.30 -36.51 3.33
N VAL A 183 -4.37 -35.71 3.38
CA VAL A 183 -5.75 -36.12 3.11
C VAL A 183 -6.30 -35.24 2.00
N THR A 184 -6.71 -35.83 0.87
CA THR A 184 -7.23 -35.07 -0.29
C THR A 184 -8.50 -34.30 0.05
N ALA A 185 -9.43 -34.90 0.78
CA ALA A 185 -10.71 -34.28 1.13
C ALA A 185 -11.24 -34.76 2.50
N PHE A 186 -11.61 -33.80 3.35
CA PHE A 186 -12.38 -34.00 4.59
C PHE A 186 -13.44 -32.90 4.74
N SER A 187 -14.33 -33.03 5.74
CA SER A 187 -15.41 -32.06 5.96
C SER A 187 -15.01 -30.97 6.99
N PRO A 188 -14.88 -29.69 6.60
CA PRO A 188 -14.54 -28.59 7.53
C PRO A 188 -15.70 -28.17 8.43
N THR A 189 -16.93 -28.58 8.12
CA THR A 189 -18.14 -28.37 8.94
C THR A 189 -18.45 -29.55 9.87
N GLY A 190 -17.87 -30.72 9.61
CA GLY A 190 -17.97 -31.91 10.46
C GLY A 190 -17.09 -31.84 11.72
N LEU A 191 -16.84 -33.02 12.31
CA LEU A 191 -16.00 -33.14 13.51
C LEU A 191 -14.49 -33.22 13.20
N GLY A 192 -14.10 -33.50 11.94
CA GLY A 192 -12.69 -33.62 11.53
C GLY A 192 -11.93 -34.76 12.23
N ARG A 193 -12.62 -35.79 12.71
CA ARG A 193 -12.02 -36.90 13.47
C ARG A 193 -11.02 -37.68 12.61
N GLU A 194 -11.31 -37.81 11.32
CA GLU A 194 -10.49 -38.43 10.29
C GLU A 194 -9.02 -37.91 10.35
N VAL A 195 -8.78 -36.65 9.99
CA VAL A 195 -7.45 -36.00 10.04
C VAL A 195 -6.79 -36.08 11.42
N TRP A 196 -7.60 -36.02 12.49
CA TRP A 196 -7.07 -35.99 13.85
C TRP A 196 -6.65 -37.37 14.38
N GLN A 197 -7.35 -38.43 13.99
CA GLN A 197 -7.13 -39.79 14.47
C GLN A 197 -5.93 -40.45 13.78
N ASP A 198 -5.68 -40.19 12.50
CA ASP A 198 -4.48 -40.64 11.79
C ASP A 198 -3.20 -40.11 12.49
N LEU A 199 -3.15 -38.79 12.71
CA LEU A 199 -2.06 -38.10 13.41
C LEU A 199 -1.87 -38.59 14.86
N LEU A 200 -2.97 -38.94 15.53
CA LEU A 200 -2.94 -39.54 16.87
C LEU A 200 -2.40 -40.98 16.82
N GLN A 201 -2.79 -41.77 15.82
CA GLN A 201 -2.48 -43.19 15.71
C GLN A 201 -1.00 -43.43 15.42
N ASP A 202 -0.44 -42.88 14.34
CA ASP A 202 0.97 -43.08 13.97
C ASP A 202 1.73 -41.79 13.60
N GLY A 203 1.04 -40.65 13.46
CA GLY A 203 1.64 -39.36 13.09
C GLY A 203 1.65 -39.06 11.59
N ARG A 204 0.91 -39.85 10.80
CA ARG A 204 0.74 -39.69 9.36
C ARG A 204 -0.70 -39.23 9.04
N LEU A 205 -1.01 -39.18 7.76
CA LEU A 205 -2.35 -38.94 7.22
C LEU A 205 -2.63 -39.98 6.13
N ASP A 206 -3.78 -40.64 6.18
CA ASP A 206 -4.16 -41.72 5.25
C ASP A 206 -5.24 -41.22 4.26
N SER A 207 -4.80 -40.82 3.06
CA SER A 207 -5.73 -40.40 2.00
C SER A 207 -6.23 -41.57 1.13
N PRO A 208 -7.52 -41.56 0.74
CA PRO A 208 -7.96 -42.25 -0.46
C PRO A 208 -7.15 -41.83 -1.71
N PRO A 209 -6.91 -42.72 -2.67
CA PRO A 209 -6.13 -42.42 -3.87
C PRO A 209 -6.91 -41.57 -4.88
N GLY A 210 -6.24 -40.59 -5.48
CA GLY A 210 -6.80 -39.74 -6.52
C GLY A 210 -7.58 -38.53 -5.99
N LYS A 211 -8.37 -37.91 -6.88
CA LYS A 211 -9.10 -36.66 -6.62
C LYS A 211 -10.43 -36.86 -5.91
N SER A 212 -10.90 -35.80 -5.23
CA SER A 212 -12.23 -35.76 -4.64
C SER A 212 -13.33 -35.72 -5.71
N ARG A 213 -14.57 -35.96 -5.28
CA ARG A 213 -15.74 -35.48 -6.04
C ARG A 213 -15.76 -33.94 -6.02
N PRO A 214 -16.34 -33.28 -7.05
CA PRO A 214 -16.76 -31.90 -6.94
C PRO A 214 -17.85 -31.73 -5.88
N THR A 215 -17.85 -30.61 -5.16
CA THR A 215 -18.84 -30.30 -4.13
C THR A 215 -20.21 -29.96 -4.73
N GLU A 216 -21.27 -30.33 -4.03
CA GLU A 216 -22.62 -29.81 -4.29
C GLU A 216 -22.76 -28.33 -3.85
N LYS A 217 -23.85 -27.67 -4.28
CA LYS A 217 -24.12 -26.28 -3.90
C LYS A 217 -24.35 -26.16 -2.39
N GLY A 218 -23.44 -25.49 -1.69
CA GLY A 218 -23.46 -25.35 -0.22
C GLY A 218 -22.66 -26.43 0.51
N GLU A 219 -22.11 -27.41 -0.21
CA GLU A 219 -21.11 -28.33 0.33
C GLU A 219 -19.72 -27.68 0.25
N VAL A 220 -18.97 -27.80 1.34
CA VAL A 220 -17.59 -27.32 1.47
C VAL A 220 -16.66 -28.49 1.78
N THR A 221 -15.45 -28.44 1.23
CA THR A 221 -14.41 -29.46 1.43
C THR A 221 -13.10 -28.79 1.86
N ALA A 222 -12.25 -29.53 2.57
CA ALA A 222 -10.93 -29.11 3.00
C ALA A 222 -9.91 -30.22 2.78
N ALA A 223 -8.62 -29.87 2.72
CA ALA A 223 -7.51 -30.79 2.56
C ALA A 223 -6.49 -30.61 3.68
N ALA A 224 -5.68 -31.64 3.94
CA ALA A 224 -4.63 -31.60 4.94
C ALA A 224 -3.29 -32.10 4.37
N VAL A 225 -2.18 -31.52 4.80
CA VAL A 225 -0.81 -31.98 4.50
C VAL A 225 -0.01 -32.02 5.80
N CYS A 226 0.64 -33.14 6.06
CA CYS A 226 1.51 -33.34 7.22
C CYS A 226 2.95 -33.55 6.74
N ALA A 227 3.87 -32.74 7.28
CA ALA A 227 5.31 -32.93 7.17
C ALA A 227 5.84 -33.41 8.52
N SER A 228 6.68 -34.45 8.51
CA SER A 228 7.14 -35.15 9.72
C SER A 228 8.65 -35.36 9.69
N CYS A 229 9.33 -35.20 10.84
CA CYS A 229 10.76 -35.50 10.98
C CYS A 229 11.12 -35.89 12.43
N SER A 230 12.29 -36.50 12.61
CA SER A 230 12.83 -36.83 13.94
C SER A 230 13.79 -35.74 14.44
N VAL A 231 13.47 -35.15 15.60
CA VAL A 231 14.30 -34.14 16.28
C VAL A 231 15.13 -34.84 17.38
N PRO A 232 16.47 -34.72 17.40
CA PRO A 232 17.30 -35.26 18.47
C PRO A 232 17.22 -34.38 19.73
N ALA A 233 17.48 -34.97 20.90
CA ALA A 233 17.50 -34.23 22.18
C ALA A 233 18.51 -33.07 22.12
N HIS A 234 18.10 -31.89 22.60
CA HIS A 234 18.84 -30.62 22.53
C HIS A 234 19.23 -30.15 21.11
N GLY A 235 18.66 -30.75 20.05
CA GLY A 235 18.83 -30.31 18.67
C GLY A 235 17.59 -29.62 18.10
N HIS A 236 17.66 -29.26 16.82
CA HIS A 236 16.58 -28.64 16.06
C HIS A 236 16.40 -29.31 14.69
N LYS A 237 15.24 -29.06 14.06
CA LYS A 237 14.93 -29.42 12.66
C LYS A 237 14.04 -28.33 12.05
N THR A 238 14.10 -28.23 10.73
CA THR A 238 13.21 -27.37 9.93
C THR A 238 12.29 -28.27 9.11
N LEU A 239 11.03 -27.90 9.02
CA LEU A 239 10.05 -28.45 8.08
C LEU A 239 9.59 -27.31 7.17
N GLU A 240 9.68 -27.50 5.86
CA GLU A 240 9.27 -26.49 4.89
C GLU A 240 7.87 -26.81 4.38
N LEU A 241 6.94 -25.89 4.61
CA LEU A 241 5.59 -25.93 4.08
C LEU A 241 5.32 -24.67 3.27
N ALA A 242 4.55 -24.80 2.19
CA ALA A 242 4.09 -23.68 1.40
C ALA A 242 2.57 -23.81 1.16
N LEU A 243 1.88 -22.70 1.37
CA LEU A 243 0.67 -22.39 0.65
C LEU A 243 1.12 -21.63 -0.61
N ALA A 244 0.67 -22.07 -1.77
CA ALA A 244 0.82 -21.40 -3.07
C ALA A 244 -0.51 -21.53 -3.83
N TRP A 245 -0.63 -20.94 -5.02
CA TRP A 245 -1.93 -20.75 -5.68
C TRP A 245 -1.74 -20.16 -7.07
N ASP A 246 -2.76 -20.29 -7.92
CA ASP A 246 -2.77 -19.75 -9.27
C ASP A 246 -4.16 -19.17 -9.59
N MET A 247 -4.23 -17.87 -9.85
CA MET A 247 -5.37 -17.16 -10.43
C MET A 247 -4.84 -16.23 -11.55
N PRO A 248 -4.48 -16.78 -12.72
CA PRO A 248 -3.73 -16.05 -13.73
C PRO A 248 -4.58 -14.96 -14.39
N CYS A 249 -5.88 -15.24 -14.51
CA CYS A 249 -6.88 -14.40 -15.16
C CYS A 249 -7.61 -13.49 -14.16
N VAL A 250 -7.81 -12.23 -14.55
CA VAL A 250 -8.62 -11.25 -13.84
C VAL A 250 -9.65 -10.62 -14.78
N GLN A 251 -10.90 -10.63 -14.36
CA GLN A 251 -11.95 -9.71 -14.79
C GLN A 251 -12.37 -8.84 -13.61
N PHE A 252 -12.55 -7.54 -13.85
CA PHE A 252 -13.11 -6.60 -12.87
C PHE A 252 -14.65 -6.62 -12.88
N GLY A 253 -15.30 -5.76 -12.09
CA GLY A 253 -16.76 -5.73 -11.96
C GLY A 253 -17.54 -5.52 -13.27
N SER A 254 -16.96 -4.80 -14.24
CA SER A 254 -17.48 -4.64 -15.61
C SER A 254 -17.58 -5.98 -16.38
N LYS A 255 -16.59 -6.86 -16.17
CA LYS A 255 -16.26 -8.05 -16.95
C LYS A 255 -15.97 -7.78 -18.44
N GLU A 256 -15.69 -6.53 -18.81
CA GLU A 256 -15.46 -6.10 -20.19
C GLU A 256 -14.11 -6.58 -20.75
N LYS A 257 -13.04 -6.48 -19.95
CA LYS A 257 -11.70 -6.94 -20.35
C LYS A 257 -11.22 -8.10 -19.47
N LEU A 258 -10.53 -9.04 -20.12
CA LEU A 258 -9.70 -10.04 -19.45
C LEU A 258 -8.28 -9.49 -19.32
N HIS A 259 -7.76 -9.50 -18.10
CA HIS A 259 -6.39 -9.12 -17.76
C HIS A 259 -5.63 -10.36 -17.26
N LEU A 260 -4.31 -10.35 -17.39
CA LEU A 260 -3.44 -11.38 -16.81
C LEU A 260 -2.63 -10.78 -15.66
N ARG A 261 -2.56 -11.47 -14.52
CA ARG A 261 -1.69 -11.05 -13.41
C ARG A 261 -0.23 -11.18 -13.81
N ARG A 262 0.63 -10.26 -13.35
CA ARG A 262 2.03 -10.15 -13.79
C ARG A 262 2.85 -11.44 -13.71
N TYR A 263 2.66 -12.26 -12.68
CA TYR A 263 3.46 -13.49 -12.49
C TYR A 263 3.28 -14.51 -13.65
N THR A 264 2.20 -14.40 -14.43
CA THR A 264 1.95 -15.26 -15.61
C THR A 264 3.09 -15.22 -16.63
N ARG A 265 3.82 -14.09 -16.72
CA ARG A 265 5.07 -13.97 -17.51
C ARG A 265 6.11 -15.04 -17.16
N PHE A 266 6.14 -15.52 -15.91
CA PHE A 266 7.16 -16.44 -15.40
C PHE A 266 6.65 -17.88 -15.22
N PHE A 267 5.33 -18.06 -15.09
CA PHE A 267 4.71 -19.35 -14.74
C PHE A 267 3.64 -19.85 -15.71
N GLY A 268 3.22 -19.06 -16.70
CA GLY A 268 2.14 -19.38 -17.63
C GLY A 268 0.78 -18.78 -17.23
N SER A 269 -0.20 -18.90 -18.13
CA SER A 269 -1.55 -18.33 -18.01
C SER A 269 -2.68 -19.36 -17.84
N GLU A 270 -2.37 -20.65 -17.86
CA GLU A 270 -3.36 -21.71 -18.12
C GLU A 270 -4.15 -22.18 -16.89
N GLY A 271 -3.79 -21.74 -15.68
CA GLY A 271 -4.45 -22.10 -14.42
C GLY A 271 -3.89 -23.37 -13.75
N ASP A 272 -2.79 -23.91 -14.25
CA ASP A 272 -2.12 -25.12 -13.76
C ASP A 272 -0.79 -24.85 -13.02
N ALA A 273 -0.42 -23.58 -12.78
CA ALA A 273 0.91 -23.22 -12.27
C ALA A 273 1.10 -23.44 -10.76
N ALA A 274 0.05 -23.72 -9.99
CA ALA A 274 0.11 -23.85 -8.53
C ALA A 274 1.18 -24.86 -8.00
N PRO A 275 1.42 -26.04 -8.63
CA PRO A 275 2.54 -26.93 -8.28
C PRO A 275 3.93 -26.31 -8.52
N ALA A 276 4.08 -25.52 -9.59
CA ALA A 276 5.34 -24.88 -9.95
C ALA A 276 5.66 -23.69 -9.03
N LEU A 277 4.64 -22.90 -8.67
CA LEU A 277 4.71 -21.82 -7.68
C LEU A 277 5.04 -22.37 -6.29
N SER A 278 4.40 -23.47 -5.88
CA SER A 278 4.72 -24.23 -4.66
C SER A 278 6.18 -24.72 -4.64
N HIS A 279 6.65 -25.31 -5.75
CA HIS A 279 8.04 -25.77 -5.88
C HIS A 279 9.04 -24.61 -5.82
N TYR A 280 8.78 -23.50 -6.53
CA TYR A 280 9.63 -22.31 -6.50
C TYR A 280 9.77 -21.77 -5.07
N ALA A 281 8.65 -21.61 -4.35
CA ALA A 281 8.66 -21.15 -2.97
C ALA A 281 9.44 -22.07 -2.02
N LEU A 282 9.18 -23.38 -2.06
CA LEU A 282 9.87 -24.36 -1.22
C LEU A 282 11.36 -24.52 -1.55
N THR A 283 11.84 -24.00 -2.69
CA THR A 283 13.25 -24.13 -3.10
C THR A 283 14.04 -22.83 -3.05
N HIS A 284 13.40 -21.64 -3.03
CA HIS A 284 14.07 -20.34 -3.11
C HIS A 284 13.94 -19.46 -1.85
N TYR A 285 13.12 -19.84 -0.84
CA TYR A 285 12.88 -18.97 0.33
C TYR A 285 14.14 -18.57 1.11
N GLU A 286 15.19 -19.41 1.15
CA GLU A 286 16.46 -19.10 1.84
C GLU A 286 17.24 -17.98 1.12
N GLU A 287 17.11 -17.89 -0.21
CA GLU A 287 17.61 -16.75 -0.98
C GLU A 287 16.74 -15.50 -0.78
N TRP A 288 15.43 -15.67 -0.64
CA TRP A 288 14.52 -14.56 -0.34
C TRP A 288 14.78 -13.96 1.03
N GLU A 289 14.90 -14.77 2.10
CA GLU A 289 15.27 -14.29 3.45
C GLU A 289 16.61 -13.52 3.41
N ARG A 290 17.64 -14.07 2.75
CA ARG A 290 18.94 -13.40 2.56
C ARG A 290 18.83 -12.07 1.81
N LYS A 291 18.02 -12.00 0.75
CA LYS A 291 17.77 -10.75 0.01
C LYS A 291 17.02 -9.73 0.86
N ILE A 292 16.03 -10.17 1.65
CA ILE A 292 15.26 -9.32 2.55
C ILE A 292 16.17 -8.70 3.62
N GLU A 293 17.02 -9.52 4.26
CA GLU A 293 18.00 -9.03 5.23
C GLU A 293 19.00 -8.04 4.60
N ALA A 294 19.48 -8.31 3.39
CA ALA A 294 20.44 -7.43 2.72
C ALA A 294 19.92 -5.98 2.49
N TRP A 295 18.61 -5.77 2.26
CA TRP A 295 18.05 -4.41 2.14
C TRP A 295 17.53 -3.82 3.46
N GLN A 296 17.12 -4.66 4.42
CA GLN A 296 16.67 -4.18 5.73
C GLN A 296 17.84 -3.81 6.67
N ASN A 297 18.95 -4.56 6.63
CA ASN A 297 20.04 -4.45 7.59
C ASN A 297 20.70 -3.04 7.68
N PRO A 298 20.96 -2.30 6.58
CA PRO A 298 21.53 -0.95 6.67
C PRO A 298 20.74 0.03 7.56
N ILE A 299 19.43 -0.17 7.66
CA ILE A 299 18.53 0.60 8.54
C ILE A 299 18.43 -0.06 9.92
N LEU A 300 18.28 -1.38 9.99
CA LEU A 300 18.15 -2.12 11.25
C LEU A 300 19.39 -2.01 12.15
N GLU A 301 20.58 -2.10 11.57
CA GLU A 301 21.87 -2.04 12.27
C GLU A 301 22.25 -0.61 12.69
N ASN A 302 21.64 0.41 12.09
CA ASN A 302 21.88 1.81 12.45
C ASN A 302 21.39 2.11 13.88
N SER A 303 22.31 2.24 14.83
CA SER A 303 22.02 2.47 16.26
C SER A 303 21.39 3.83 16.58
N GLN A 304 21.43 4.79 15.65
CA GLN A 304 20.85 6.12 15.83
C GLN A 304 19.35 6.16 15.54
N LEU A 305 18.81 5.14 14.84
CA LEU A 305 17.39 5.05 14.51
C LEU A 305 16.62 4.28 15.60
N PRO A 306 15.53 4.84 16.16
CA PRO A 306 14.78 4.20 17.24
C PRO A 306 14.00 2.97 16.75
N SER A 307 13.81 1.97 17.62
CA SER A 307 13.16 0.71 17.27
C SER A 307 11.71 0.86 16.80
N TRP A 308 10.99 1.87 17.28
CA TRP A 308 9.63 2.16 16.81
C TRP A 308 9.64 2.61 15.35
N TYR A 309 10.62 3.42 14.93
CA TYR A 309 10.74 3.92 13.57
C TYR A 309 11.09 2.79 12.61
N LYS A 310 11.99 1.89 13.02
CA LYS A 310 12.31 0.67 12.27
C LYS A 310 11.08 -0.23 12.10
N SER A 311 10.28 -0.40 13.15
CA SER A 311 9.01 -1.13 13.08
C SER A 311 8.07 -0.47 12.06
N ALA A 312 7.81 0.82 12.19
CA ALA A 312 6.91 1.57 11.32
C ALA A 312 7.36 1.54 9.85
N LEU A 313 8.59 1.96 9.56
CA LEU A 313 9.12 2.11 8.20
C LEU A 313 9.01 0.81 7.38
N PHE A 314 9.30 -0.34 8.00
CA PHE A 314 9.15 -1.63 7.32
C PHE A 314 7.71 -2.16 7.36
N ASN A 315 6.99 -2.05 8.49
CA ASN A 315 5.66 -2.64 8.60
C ASN A 315 4.57 -1.88 7.83
N GLU A 316 4.65 -0.56 7.63
CA GLU A 316 3.69 0.19 6.80
C GLU A 316 3.75 -0.23 5.31
N LEU A 317 4.87 -0.80 4.84
CA LEU A 317 5.00 -1.35 3.47
C LEU A 317 4.03 -2.52 3.17
N TYR A 318 3.39 -3.09 4.19
CA TYR A 318 2.34 -4.10 4.01
C TYR A 318 1.28 -3.67 2.99
N PHE A 319 0.98 -2.37 2.93
CA PHE A 319 -0.05 -1.82 2.09
C PHE A 319 0.28 -1.89 0.59
N LEU A 320 1.56 -1.99 0.21
CA LEU A 320 1.93 -2.20 -1.20
C LEU A 320 1.55 -3.60 -1.72
N THR A 321 1.28 -4.56 -0.83
CA THR A 321 0.72 -5.87 -1.20
C THR A 321 -0.76 -5.96 -0.86
N ASP A 322 -1.14 -5.61 0.38
CA ASP A 322 -2.50 -5.78 0.90
C ASP A 322 -3.48 -4.65 0.52
N GLY A 323 -2.99 -3.57 -0.10
CA GLY A 323 -3.76 -2.38 -0.47
C GLY A 323 -4.67 -2.56 -1.68
N GLY A 324 -5.28 -3.74 -1.88
CA GLY A 324 -6.08 -4.03 -3.08
C GLY A 324 -5.23 -4.24 -4.34
N THR A 325 -3.92 -4.40 -4.20
CA THR A 325 -2.94 -4.18 -5.27
C THR A 325 -3.17 -5.07 -6.50
N ILE A 326 -3.10 -4.45 -7.67
CA ILE A 326 -3.04 -5.09 -8.98
C ILE A 326 -1.70 -4.82 -9.66
N TRP A 327 -1.14 -5.88 -10.25
CA TRP A 327 -0.03 -5.77 -11.17
C TRP A 327 -0.34 -6.66 -12.36
N MET A 328 -0.62 -6.04 -13.51
CA MET A 328 -1.08 -6.72 -14.72
C MET A 328 0.02 -6.81 -15.77
N GLU A 329 0.07 -7.95 -16.45
CA GLU A 329 0.91 -8.14 -17.62
C GLU A 329 0.32 -7.39 -18.82
N VAL A 330 1.19 -6.79 -19.64
CA VAL A 330 0.82 -6.22 -20.93
C VAL A 330 1.19 -7.22 -22.03
N PRO A 331 0.21 -7.81 -22.75
CA PRO A 331 0.48 -8.80 -23.79
C PRO A 331 1.42 -8.27 -24.89
N PRO A 332 2.33 -9.09 -25.45
CA PRO A 332 3.27 -8.66 -26.50
C PRO A 332 2.59 -8.13 -27.78
N ASP A 333 1.37 -8.56 -28.04
CA ASP A 333 0.51 -8.18 -29.17
C ASP A 333 -0.41 -6.98 -28.88
N CYS A 334 -0.58 -6.59 -27.61
CA CYS A 334 -1.35 -5.41 -27.21
C CYS A 334 -0.74 -4.15 -27.83
N ARG A 335 -1.57 -3.38 -28.55
CA ARG A 335 -1.12 -2.27 -29.40
C ARG A 335 -0.95 -0.97 -28.61
N ALA A 336 -0.20 -0.02 -29.18
CA ALA A 336 0.05 1.27 -28.53
C ALA A 336 -1.26 2.05 -28.30
N GLU A 337 -2.17 2.00 -29.27
CA GLU A 337 -3.45 2.69 -29.29
C GLU A 337 -4.40 2.19 -28.19
N GLU A 338 -4.31 0.90 -27.82
CA GLU A 338 -5.09 0.31 -26.71
C GLU A 338 -4.65 0.82 -25.33
N LEU A 339 -3.43 1.35 -25.22
CA LEU A 339 -2.85 1.85 -23.98
C LEU A 339 -2.72 3.37 -23.95
N GLN A 340 -2.67 4.05 -25.11
CA GLN A 340 -2.55 5.51 -25.24
C GLN A 340 -3.90 6.25 -25.25
N GLY A 341 -5.02 5.54 -25.42
CA GLY A 341 -6.35 6.15 -25.54
C GLY A 341 -6.56 6.96 -26.83
N PRO A 342 -7.77 7.53 -27.03
CA PRO A 342 -8.17 8.17 -28.28
C PRO A 342 -7.28 9.34 -28.74
N ALA A 343 -6.61 10.05 -27.82
CA ALA A 343 -5.79 11.20 -28.16
C ALA A 343 -4.43 10.85 -28.79
N GLY A 344 -3.91 9.65 -28.55
CA GLY A 344 -2.53 9.27 -28.91
C GLY A 344 -1.50 10.05 -28.10
N ALA A 345 -1.12 9.53 -26.93
CA ALA A 345 -0.36 10.28 -25.93
C ALA A 345 1.05 10.74 -26.34
N GLY A 346 1.62 10.23 -27.44
CA GLY A 346 2.94 10.64 -27.96
C GLY A 346 4.15 10.16 -27.15
N LEU A 347 3.93 9.66 -25.94
CA LEU A 347 4.91 9.11 -25.00
C LEU A 347 5.69 7.95 -25.65
N SER A 348 6.96 8.18 -25.98
CA SER A 348 7.80 7.30 -26.78
C SER A 348 8.18 5.99 -26.07
N HIS A 349 8.37 6.04 -24.75
CA HIS A 349 8.82 4.93 -23.91
C HIS A 349 7.70 4.30 -23.07
N LEU A 350 6.48 4.82 -23.14
CA LEU A 350 5.27 4.24 -22.55
C LEU A 350 5.15 2.73 -22.84
N LEU A 351 5.11 2.33 -24.11
CA LEU A 351 4.89 0.93 -24.49
C LEU A 351 6.09 0.02 -24.09
N PRO A 352 7.36 0.41 -24.28
CA PRO A 352 8.51 -0.28 -23.67
C PRO A 352 8.42 -0.45 -22.16
N VAL A 353 8.05 0.60 -21.41
CA VAL A 353 7.97 0.58 -19.94
C VAL A 353 6.81 -0.29 -19.46
N LEU A 354 5.59 -0.10 -20.00
CA LEU A 354 4.43 -0.89 -19.59
C LEU A 354 4.58 -2.37 -19.97
N ARG A 355 5.24 -2.69 -21.09
CA ARG A 355 5.60 -4.09 -21.41
C ARG A 355 6.67 -4.63 -20.48
N GLU A 356 7.76 -3.89 -20.24
CA GLU A 356 8.85 -4.44 -19.44
C GLU A 356 8.53 -4.53 -17.95
N TYR A 357 7.71 -3.62 -17.42
CA TYR A 357 7.41 -3.57 -15.99
C TYR A 357 5.96 -3.89 -15.62
N GLY A 358 5.01 -3.97 -16.56
CA GLY A 358 3.59 -4.24 -16.30
C GLY A 358 2.84 -3.02 -15.75
N ARG A 359 1.51 -3.00 -15.90
CA ARG A 359 0.65 -1.91 -15.36
C ARG A 359 0.39 -2.13 -13.88
N PHE A 360 0.54 -1.08 -13.07
CA PHE A 360 0.53 -1.18 -11.61
C PHE A 360 -0.50 -0.24 -10.99
N ALA A 361 -1.31 -0.76 -10.06
CA ALA A 361 -2.15 0.07 -9.22
C ALA A 361 -2.45 -0.54 -7.86
N TYR A 362 -2.79 0.32 -6.90
CA TYR A 362 -3.19 -0.03 -5.54
C TYR A 362 -4.25 0.96 -5.06
N LEU A 363 -5.10 0.53 -4.14
CA LEU A 363 -6.21 1.36 -3.67
C LEU A 363 -5.73 2.48 -2.75
N GLU A 364 -6.55 3.50 -2.65
CA GLU A 364 -6.46 4.53 -1.63
C GLU A 364 -6.68 3.95 -0.22
N GLY A 365 -7.70 3.11 -0.03
CA GLY A 365 -7.88 2.33 1.19
C GLY A 365 -8.99 1.26 1.13
N GLN A 366 -9.35 0.67 2.28
CA GLN A 366 -10.41 -0.36 2.34
C GLN A 366 -11.82 0.20 2.16
N GLU A 367 -12.08 1.37 2.74
CA GLU A 367 -13.35 2.07 2.55
C GLU A 367 -13.39 2.69 1.15
N TYR A 368 -12.34 3.44 0.82
CA TYR A 368 -12.23 4.28 -0.36
C TYR A 368 -11.56 3.48 -1.48
N ARG A 369 -12.37 2.68 -2.19
CA ARG A 369 -11.90 1.66 -3.15
C ARG A 369 -11.57 2.24 -4.53
N MET A 370 -10.82 3.33 -4.56
CA MET A 370 -10.35 4.00 -5.79
C MET A 370 -8.87 3.69 -6.01
N TYR A 371 -8.47 3.37 -7.25
CA TYR A 371 -7.10 2.96 -7.58
C TYR A 371 -6.21 4.17 -7.89
N ASN A 372 -5.00 4.18 -7.33
CA ASN A 372 -3.98 5.21 -7.50
C ASN A 372 -4.51 6.64 -7.28
N THR A 373 -5.38 6.86 -6.28
CA THR A 373 -5.90 8.19 -5.97
C THR A 373 -4.73 9.17 -5.79
N TYR A 374 -4.63 10.16 -6.66
CA TYR A 374 -3.35 10.71 -7.07
C TYR A 374 -2.83 11.81 -6.13
N ASP A 375 -3.76 12.59 -5.58
CA ASP A 375 -3.50 13.58 -4.53
C ASP A 375 -3.06 12.93 -3.20
N VAL A 376 -3.43 11.67 -2.97
CA VAL A 376 -3.01 10.82 -1.84
C VAL A 376 -1.75 10.04 -2.18
N HIS A 377 -1.64 9.54 -3.42
CA HIS A 377 -0.46 8.88 -3.97
C HIS A 377 0.77 9.77 -3.80
N PHE A 378 0.69 11.07 -4.07
CA PHE A 378 1.71 12.09 -3.78
C PHE A 378 2.49 11.87 -2.47
N TYR A 379 1.79 11.47 -1.39
CA TYR A 379 2.39 11.12 -0.10
C TYR A 379 2.97 9.70 -0.09
N ALA A 380 2.21 8.70 -0.53
CA ALA A 380 2.57 7.28 -0.49
C ALA A 380 3.76 6.90 -1.40
N SER A 381 3.85 7.63 -2.52
CA SER A 381 4.70 7.46 -3.69
C SER A 381 6.20 7.46 -3.40
N PHE A 382 6.64 7.99 -2.25
CA PHE A 382 8.01 7.89 -1.76
C PHE A 382 8.47 6.43 -1.56
N ALA A 383 7.61 5.56 -1.05
CA ALA A 383 7.95 4.14 -0.87
C ALA A 383 8.20 3.44 -2.21
N LEU A 384 7.44 3.79 -3.26
CA LEU A 384 7.60 3.21 -4.59
C LEU A 384 8.84 3.75 -5.32
N ILE A 385 9.10 5.06 -5.32
CA ILE A 385 10.29 5.59 -6.03
C ILE A 385 11.61 5.11 -5.40
N MET A 386 11.66 4.90 -4.08
CA MET A 386 12.87 4.45 -3.38
C MET A 386 13.13 2.94 -3.55
N LEU A 387 12.08 2.10 -3.52
CA LEU A 387 12.23 0.64 -3.46
C LEU A 387 11.87 -0.08 -4.77
N TRP A 388 10.91 0.45 -5.53
CA TRP A 388 10.47 -0.10 -6.82
C TRP A 388 10.35 1.02 -7.89
N PRO A 389 11.42 1.79 -8.19
CA PRO A 389 11.36 2.96 -9.05
C PRO A 389 10.73 2.69 -10.42
N LYS A 390 10.91 1.48 -10.99
CA LYS A 390 10.31 1.14 -12.29
C LYS A 390 8.81 0.81 -12.23
N LEU A 391 8.25 0.48 -11.06
CA LEU A 391 6.79 0.47 -10.85
C LEU A 391 6.24 1.90 -10.73
N GLN A 392 6.94 2.78 -10.00
CA GLN A 392 6.57 4.20 -9.92
C GLN A 392 6.53 4.85 -11.31
N ILE A 393 7.59 4.66 -12.10
CA ILE A 393 7.66 5.18 -13.47
C ILE A 393 6.54 4.57 -14.34
N SER A 394 6.25 3.27 -14.22
CA SER A 394 5.13 2.61 -14.94
C SER A 394 3.77 3.25 -14.60
N LEU A 395 3.49 3.48 -13.31
CA LEU A 395 2.28 4.17 -12.84
C LEU A 395 2.21 5.60 -13.38
N GLN A 396 3.32 6.35 -13.34
CA GLN A 396 3.38 7.72 -13.86
C GLN A 396 3.11 7.80 -15.37
N TYR A 397 3.51 6.77 -16.14
CA TYR A 397 3.16 6.65 -17.55
C TYR A 397 1.65 6.40 -17.78
N ASP A 398 1.02 5.54 -16.97
CA ASP A 398 -0.44 5.36 -17.01
C ASP A 398 -1.18 6.67 -16.66
N ILE A 399 -0.71 7.42 -15.66
CA ILE A 399 -1.29 8.73 -15.31
C ILE A 399 -1.09 9.74 -16.45
N ALA A 400 0.11 9.84 -17.03
CA ALA A 400 0.40 10.76 -18.14
C ALA A 400 -0.49 10.52 -19.37
N VAL A 401 -0.80 9.26 -19.69
CA VAL A 401 -1.82 8.92 -20.70
C VAL A 401 -3.18 9.50 -20.32
N THR A 402 -3.62 9.30 -19.09
CA THR A 402 -4.96 9.74 -18.67
C THR A 402 -5.08 11.27 -18.63
N VAL A 403 -4.01 12.01 -18.32
CA VAL A 403 -3.96 13.48 -18.41
C VAL A 403 -4.34 14.01 -19.80
N VAL A 404 -3.70 13.48 -20.85
CA VAL A 404 -3.85 13.98 -22.24
C VAL A 404 -5.11 13.47 -22.95
N ASN A 405 -5.84 12.54 -22.33
CA ASN A 405 -7.15 12.06 -22.79
C ASN A 405 -8.29 12.72 -22.00
N GLU A 406 -9.50 12.63 -22.56
CA GLU A 406 -10.74 13.18 -22.00
C GLU A 406 -11.89 12.17 -22.06
N ASP A 407 -12.83 12.29 -21.13
CA ASP A 407 -14.13 11.62 -21.17
C ASP A 407 -15.22 12.68 -20.98
N VAL A 408 -15.89 12.99 -22.09
CA VAL A 408 -16.94 14.00 -22.22
C VAL A 408 -18.32 13.51 -21.78
N GLN A 409 -18.45 12.29 -21.26
CA GLN A 409 -19.75 11.82 -20.74
C GLN A 409 -20.22 12.69 -19.56
N PRO A 410 -21.52 13.07 -19.51
CA PRO A 410 -22.05 13.87 -18.43
C PRO A 410 -22.26 13.02 -17.16
N ARG A 411 -21.82 13.55 -16.01
CA ARG A 411 -21.87 12.91 -14.70
C ARG A 411 -22.28 13.91 -13.63
N GLN A 412 -23.17 13.51 -12.73
CA GLN A 412 -23.58 14.32 -11.59
C GLN A 412 -22.68 14.06 -10.37
N TYR A 413 -22.19 15.14 -9.75
CA TYR A 413 -21.36 15.10 -8.55
C TYR A 413 -22.20 15.36 -7.29
N LEU A 414 -21.89 14.65 -6.20
CA LEU A 414 -22.80 14.45 -5.07
C LEU A 414 -22.90 15.66 -4.13
N MET A 415 -21.81 16.39 -3.90
CA MET A 415 -21.76 17.47 -2.90
C MET A 415 -22.39 18.78 -3.41
N CYS A 416 -22.23 19.08 -4.69
CA CYS A 416 -22.82 20.27 -5.33
C CYS A 416 -24.10 19.98 -6.14
N GLY A 417 -24.38 18.71 -6.45
CA GLY A 417 -25.49 18.31 -7.32
C GLY A 417 -25.36 18.71 -8.78
N GLN A 418 -24.22 19.29 -9.19
CA GLN A 418 -23.97 19.76 -10.55
C GLN A 418 -23.60 18.60 -11.49
N THR A 419 -23.84 18.78 -12.78
CA THR A 419 -23.44 17.84 -13.83
C THR A 419 -22.30 18.44 -14.65
N ALA A 420 -21.17 17.74 -14.70
CA ALA A 420 -20.01 18.08 -15.54
C ALA A 420 -19.50 16.84 -16.28
N GLN A 421 -18.37 16.95 -16.98
CA GLN A 421 -17.76 15.83 -17.70
C GLN A 421 -16.97 14.90 -16.76
N VAL A 422 -16.83 13.62 -17.11
CA VAL A 422 -16.08 12.65 -16.29
C VAL A 422 -14.60 13.01 -16.17
N LYS A 423 -13.96 13.44 -17.26
CA LYS A 423 -12.52 13.72 -17.31
C LYS A 423 -12.20 14.84 -18.28
N MET A 424 -11.80 16.00 -17.77
CA MET A 424 -11.31 17.12 -18.56
C MET A 424 -9.91 16.83 -19.13
N LYS A 425 -9.66 17.23 -20.39
CA LYS A 425 -8.33 17.15 -21.01
C LYS A 425 -7.31 18.05 -20.31
N ASN A 426 -6.05 17.64 -20.26
CA ASN A 426 -4.94 18.37 -19.61
C ASN A 426 -5.11 18.55 -18.10
N VAL A 427 -6.01 17.80 -17.47
CA VAL A 427 -6.12 17.70 -16.00
C VAL A 427 -5.77 16.27 -15.58
N VAL A 428 -5.02 16.11 -14.51
CA VAL A 428 -4.71 14.82 -13.87
C VAL A 428 -6.01 14.25 -13.27
N PRO A 429 -6.36 12.97 -13.50
CA PRO A 429 -7.51 12.37 -12.82
C PRO A 429 -7.25 12.27 -11.31
N HIS A 430 -8.32 12.38 -10.53
CA HIS A 430 -8.29 12.05 -9.10
C HIS A 430 -7.84 10.61 -8.89
N ASP A 431 -8.37 9.65 -9.65
CA ASP A 431 -8.06 8.22 -9.54
C ASP A 431 -8.19 7.51 -10.89
N ILE A 432 -7.63 6.30 -11.03
CA ILE A 432 -7.70 5.52 -12.28
C ILE A 432 -8.90 4.55 -12.35
N GLY A 433 -9.91 4.69 -11.49
CA GLY A 433 -11.12 3.87 -11.47
C GLY A 433 -11.26 2.98 -10.23
N ASP A 434 -12.34 2.18 -10.19
CA ASP A 434 -12.67 1.30 -9.06
C ASP A 434 -12.84 -0.18 -9.47
N PRO A 435 -12.61 -1.15 -8.55
CA PRO A 435 -12.63 -2.58 -8.86
C PRO A 435 -14.01 -3.13 -9.24
N SER A 436 -15.08 -2.40 -8.91
CA SER A 436 -16.45 -2.74 -9.29
C SER A 436 -16.78 -2.29 -10.73
N ASP A 437 -15.81 -1.75 -11.47
CA ASP A 437 -15.97 -1.22 -12.82
C ASP A 437 -14.82 -1.73 -13.74
N GLU A 438 -14.10 -0.86 -14.46
CA GLU A 438 -12.96 -1.21 -15.32
C GLU A 438 -11.81 -0.19 -15.13
N PRO A 439 -10.82 -0.47 -14.27
CA PRO A 439 -9.67 0.41 -14.01
C PRO A 439 -8.86 0.74 -15.26
N TRP A 440 -8.15 1.87 -15.22
CA TRP A 440 -7.48 2.56 -16.33
C TRP A 440 -8.38 3.02 -17.49
N GLN A 441 -9.49 2.33 -17.77
CA GLN A 441 -10.42 2.68 -18.86
C GLN A 441 -11.48 3.68 -18.39
N ARG A 442 -11.96 3.56 -17.14
CA ARG A 442 -12.93 4.47 -16.52
C ARG A 442 -12.36 5.10 -15.25
N VAL A 443 -11.57 6.14 -15.47
CA VAL A 443 -10.93 6.99 -14.45
C VAL A 443 -11.95 7.85 -13.69
N ASN A 444 -11.48 8.55 -12.65
CA ASN A 444 -12.28 9.39 -11.75
C ASN A 444 -13.47 8.60 -11.20
N ALA A 445 -13.28 7.48 -10.51
CA ALA A 445 -14.39 6.80 -9.83
C ALA A 445 -14.94 7.59 -8.62
N TYR A 446 -14.19 8.57 -8.12
CA TYR A 446 -14.66 9.57 -7.17
C TYR A 446 -15.85 10.40 -7.73
N LEU A 447 -16.88 10.60 -6.90
CA LEU A 447 -18.11 11.31 -7.28
C LEU A 447 -18.50 12.44 -6.32
N MET A 448 -17.73 12.74 -5.26
CA MET A 448 -18.18 13.73 -4.26
C MET A 448 -18.09 15.17 -4.82
N HIS A 449 -16.92 15.55 -5.32
CA HIS A 449 -16.66 16.83 -5.98
C HIS A 449 -16.25 16.57 -7.44
N ASP A 450 -16.47 17.57 -8.31
CA ASP A 450 -15.78 17.62 -9.60
C ASP A 450 -14.32 18.00 -9.33
N THR A 451 -13.40 17.15 -9.79
CA THR A 451 -11.96 17.29 -9.57
C THR A 451 -11.26 17.98 -10.75
N ALA A 452 -11.98 18.35 -11.81
CA ALA A 452 -11.44 19.06 -12.97
C ALA A 452 -10.93 20.49 -12.65
N ASP A 453 -11.35 21.06 -11.52
CA ASP A 453 -10.88 22.35 -11.00
C ASP A 453 -10.15 22.24 -9.65
N TRP A 454 -9.67 21.05 -9.25
CA TRP A 454 -8.84 20.89 -8.04
C TRP A 454 -7.42 21.45 -8.22
N LYS A 455 -6.98 22.24 -7.24
CA LYS A 455 -5.75 23.05 -7.27
C LYS A 455 -4.46 22.30 -6.91
N ASP A 456 -4.55 21.00 -6.59
CA ASP A 456 -3.39 20.23 -6.15
C ASP A 456 -3.02 19.07 -7.09
N LEU A 457 -3.98 18.39 -7.73
CA LEU A 457 -3.74 17.24 -8.61
C LEU A 457 -2.70 17.50 -9.72
N ASN A 458 -2.89 18.58 -10.48
CA ASN A 458 -1.99 18.98 -11.57
C ASN A 458 -0.58 19.33 -11.05
N LEU A 459 -0.49 20.00 -9.90
CA LEU A 459 0.77 20.39 -9.28
C LEU A 459 1.53 19.18 -8.75
N LYS A 460 0.82 18.27 -8.07
CA LYS A 460 1.34 17.01 -7.53
C LYS A 460 1.87 16.09 -8.63
N PHE A 461 1.39 16.21 -9.88
CA PHE A 461 1.97 15.50 -11.03
C PHE A 461 3.34 16.07 -11.39
N VAL A 462 3.45 17.39 -11.59
CA VAL A 462 4.72 18.08 -11.90
C VAL A 462 5.77 17.84 -10.82
N LEU A 463 5.38 17.94 -9.55
CA LEU A 463 6.23 17.66 -8.39
C LEU A 463 6.76 16.21 -8.41
N GLN A 464 5.88 15.22 -8.64
CA GLN A 464 6.28 13.81 -8.71
C GLN A 464 7.14 13.49 -9.93
N VAL A 465 6.83 14.03 -11.11
CA VAL A 465 7.67 13.86 -12.31
C VAL A 465 9.09 14.35 -12.05
N TYR A 466 9.26 15.55 -11.49
CA TYR A 466 10.61 16.06 -11.22
C TYR A 466 11.34 15.26 -10.14
N ARG A 467 10.65 14.84 -9.06
CA ARG A 467 11.23 13.96 -8.04
C ARG A 467 11.67 12.61 -8.62
N ASP A 468 10.85 12.02 -9.48
CA ASP A 468 11.09 10.70 -10.04
C ASP A 468 12.25 10.75 -11.04
N TYR A 469 12.34 11.82 -11.85
CA TYR A 469 13.54 12.16 -12.62
C TYR A 469 14.76 12.40 -11.71
N TYR A 470 14.64 13.17 -10.63
CA TYR A 470 15.75 13.53 -9.75
C TYR A 470 16.35 12.30 -9.06
N LEU A 471 15.53 11.36 -8.61
CA LEU A 471 16.00 10.15 -7.93
C LEU A 471 16.52 9.08 -8.90
N THR A 472 15.91 8.93 -10.09
CA THR A 472 16.32 7.89 -11.07
C THR A 472 17.38 8.35 -12.07
N ARG A 473 17.51 9.66 -12.30
CA ARG A 473 18.24 10.30 -13.40
C ARG A 473 17.80 9.84 -14.81
N ASP A 474 16.56 9.37 -14.94
CA ASP A 474 15.99 8.88 -16.19
C ASP A 474 15.58 10.07 -17.09
N SER A 475 16.54 10.58 -17.85
CA SER A 475 16.34 11.73 -18.76
C SER A 475 15.36 11.44 -19.90
N VAL A 476 15.12 10.16 -20.24
CA VAL A 476 14.17 9.77 -21.28
C VAL A 476 12.73 9.86 -20.73
N TYR A 477 12.51 9.40 -19.50
CA TYR A 477 11.27 9.66 -18.78
C TYR A 477 10.97 11.16 -18.67
N LEU A 478 11.97 12.00 -18.35
CA LEU A 478 11.77 13.45 -18.31
C LEU A 478 11.37 14.04 -19.67
N GLN A 479 11.97 13.57 -20.77
CA GLN A 479 11.63 14.02 -22.12
C GLN A 479 10.20 13.64 -22.53
N ASP A 480 9.75 12.42 -22.21
CA ASP A 480 8.37 11.98 -22.45
C ASP A 480 7.36 12.76 -21.58
N MET A 481 7.70 13.05 -20.32
CA MET A 481 6.80 13.75 -19.40
C MET A 481 6.75 15.27 -19.59
N TRP A 482 7.77 15.90 -20.19
CA TRP A 482 7.85 17.36 -20.31
C TRP A 482 6.64 18.01 -21.00
N PRO A 483 6.17 17.55 -22.17
CA PRO A 483 4.96 18.10 -22.79
C PRO A 483 3.70 17.95 -21.92
N VAL A 484 3.63 16.91 -21.09
CA VAL A 484 2.51 16.67 -20.18
C VAL A 484 2.58 17.63 -18.99
N CYS A 485 3.77 17.86 -18.42
CA CYS A 485 4.00 18.89 -17.39
C CYS A 485 3.67 20.30 -17.90
N GLN A 486 4.06 20.63 -19.14
CA GLN A 486 3.67 21.89 -19.79
C GLN A 486 2.15 21.98 -19.94
N ALA A 487 1.49 20.91 -20.41
CA ALA A 487 0.04 20.89 -20.65
C ALA A 487 -0.79 21.08 -19.37
N VAL A 488 -0.40 20.46 -18.25
CA VAL A 488 -1.12 20.65 -16.96
C VAL A 488 -0.88 22.04 -16.39
N MET A 489 0.38 22.53 -16.38
CA MET A 489 0.69 23.86 -15.82
C MET A 489 0.06 24.99 -16.65
N GLU A 490 -0.04 24.84 -17.97
CA GLU A 490 -0.77 25.80 -18.81
C GLU A 490 -2.27 25.83 -18.48
N SER A 491 -2.84 24.70 -18.06
CA SER A 491 -4.25 24.64 -17.64
C SER A 491 -4.49 25.27 -16.27
N GLU A 492 -3.51 25.21 -15.35
CA GLU A 492 -3.58 25.83 -14.03
C GLU A 492 -3.48 27.36 -14.06
N LEU A 493 -2.89 27.97 -15.10
CA LEU A 493 -2.77 29.43 -15.24
C LEU A 493 -4.13 30.16 -15.25
N LYS A 494 -5.25 29.45 -15.43
CA LYS A 494 -6.62 29.99 -15.27
C LYS A 494 -6.96 30.38 -13.83
N PHE A 495 -6.17 29.94 -12.84
CA PHE A 495 -6.40 30.12 -11.40
C PHE A 495 -5.55 31.22 -10.76
N ASP A 496 -4.67 31.88 -11.52
CA ASP A 496 -4.04 33.16 -11.16
C ASP A 496 -4.97 34.27 -11.69
N THR A 497 -5.99 34.67 -10.90
CA THR A 497 -7.07 35.53 -11.42
C THR A 497 -6.78 37.02 -11.31
N ASP A 498 -5.77 37.45 -10.54
CA ASP A 498 -5.31 38.85 -10.47
C ASP A 498 -3.94 39.13 -11.14
N ASN A 499 -3.25 38.09 -11.62
CA ASN A 499 -1.95 38.13 -12.31
C ASN A 499 -0.78 38.54 -11.38
N ASP A 500 -0.85 38.27 -10.08
CA ASP A 500 0.28 38.35 -9.15
C ASP A 500 1.17 37.09 -9.11
N GLY A 501 0.86 36.06 -9.90
CA GLY A 501 1.71 34.87 -10.06
C GLY A 501 1.48 33.78 -9.02
N LEU A 502 0.46 33.90 -8.17
CA LEU A 502 -0.06 32.87 -7.27
C LEU A 502 -1.40 32.34 -7.77
N ILE A 503 -1.91 31.24 -7.20
CA ILE A 503 -3.24 30.70 -7.57
C ILE A 503 -4.22 30.79 -6.39
N GLU A 504 -5.51 31.00 -6.69
CA GLU A 504 -6.58 31.05 -5.70
C GLU A 504 -7.45 29.78 -5.64
N ASN A 505 -7.76 29.33 -4.42
CA ASN A 505 -8.78 28.33 -4.15
C ASN A 505 -10.19 28.93 -4.23
N GLY A 506 -11.15 28.15 -4.75
CA GLY A 506 -12.44 28.63 -5.23
C GLY A 506 -13.52 28.94 -4.19
N GLY A 507 -13.24 28.83 -2.88
CA GLY A 507 -14.28 28.93 -1.83
C GLY A 507 -15.09 27.65 -1.64
N PHE A 508 -14.56 26.51 -2.06
CA PHE A 508 -15.05 25.18 -1.76
C PHE A 508 -13.87 24.26 -1.40
N ALA A 509 -14.10 22.96 -1.22
CA ALA A 509 -13.03 21.99 -1.07
C ALA A 509 -12.57 21.54 -2.46
N ASP A 510 -11.47 22.12 -2.94
CA ASP A 510 -10.90 21.93 -4.28
C ASP A 510 -9.46 21.38 -4.24
N GLN A 511 -9.20 20.46 -3.31
CA GLN A 511 -7.91 19.77 -3.07
C GLN A 511 -8.10 18.59 -2.09
N THR A 512 -7.05 17.79 -1.83
CA THR A 512 -7.07 16.53 -1.03
C THR A 512 -7.83 16.59 0.32
N TYR A 513 -7.86 17.74 1.00
CA TYR A 513 -8.74 17.98 2.16
C TYR A 513 -10.16 18.30 1.66
N ASP A 514 -10.83 17.27 1.10
CA ASP A 514 -12.10 17.35 0.35
C ASP A 514 -13.33 17.76 1.18
N ALA A 515 -13.17 18.01 2.49
CA ALA A 515 -14.18 18.57 3.37
C ALA A 515 -13.69 19.80 4.16
N TRP A 516 -12.52 20.35 3.83
CA TRP A 516 -12.00 21.59 4.42
C TRP A 516 -11.93 22.67 3.33
N VAL A 517 -12.82 23.66 3.42
CA VAL A 517 -12.98 24.73 2.43
C VAL A 517 -11.84 25.73 2.50
N VAL A 518 -11.31 26.12 1.34
CA VAL A 518 -10.23 27.10 1.17
C VAL A 518 -10.71 28.24 0.26
N HIS A 519 -10.36 29.50 0.54
CA HIS A 519 -10.73 30.63 -0.33
C HIS A 519 -9.60 31.67 -0.51
N GLY A 520 -9.34 32.05 -1.77
CA GLY A 520 -8.20 32.90 -2.12
C GLY A 520 -6.89 32.09 -2.15
N ALA A 521 -5.74 32.78 -2.10
CA ALA A 521 -4.45 32.11 -2.00
C ALA A 521 -4.35 31.32 -0.69
N SER A 522 -3.67 30.17 -0.70
CA SER A 522 -3.52 29.29 0.48
C SER A 522 -2.11 28.79 0.67
N ALA A 523 -1.72 28.51 1.92
CA ALA A 523 -0.37 28.00 2.20
C ALA A 523 -0.13 26.61 1.59
N TYR A 524 -1.19 25.80 1.46
CA TYR A 524 -1.12 24.48 0.85
C TYR A 524 -1.03 24.56 -0.68
N CYS A 525 -2.08 25.03 -1.37
CA CYS A 525 -2.10 25.02 -2.84
C CYS A 525 -1.13 26.04 -3.44
N GLY A 526 -1.04 27.24 -2.85
CA GLY A 526 -0.04 28.23 -3.22
C GLY A 526 1.39 27.75 -2.95
N GLY A 527 1.62 26.99 -1.89
CA GLY A 527 2.91 26.39 -1.58
C GLY A 527 3.30 25.29 -2.59
N LEU A 528 2.35 24.43 -2.95
CA LEU A 528 2.53 23.44 -4.02
C LEU A 528 2.73 24.11 -5.39
N TRP A 529 2.07 25.24 -5.66
CA TRP A 529 2.19 26.00 -6.91
C TRP A 529 3.59 26.55 -7.10
N LEU A 530 4.12 27.30 -6.13
CA LEU A 530 5.47 27.86 -6.24
C LEU A 530 6.55 26.77 -6.31
N ALA A 531 6.34 25.63 -5.63
CA ALA A 531 7.22 24.46 -5.77
C ALA A 531 7.13 23.83 -7.17
N ALA A 532 5.93 23.68 -7.74
CA ALA A 532 5.74 23.14 -9.09
C ALA A 532 6.30 24.09 -10.17
N VAL A 533 6.08 25.40 -10.05
CA VAL A 533 6.67 26.43 -10.92
C VAL A 533 8.21 26.41 -10.83
N CYS A 534 8.80 26.28 -9.64
CA CYS A 534 10.25 26.12 -9.47
C CYS A 534 10.78 24.85 -10.16
N MET A 535 10.04 23.73 -10.08
CA MET A 535 10.38 22.50 -10.79
C MET A 535 10.19 22.62 -12.31
N MET A 536 9.22 23.39 -12.81
CA MET A 536 9.12 23.75 -14.24
C MET A 536 10.33 24.54 -14.71
N CYS A 537 10.79 25.55 -13.95
CA CYS A 537 12.03 26.27 -14.26
C CYS A 537 13.24 25.33 -14.34
N LYS A 538 13.33 24.33 -13.44
CA LYS A 538 14.45 23.39 -13.41
C LYS A 538 14.39 22.31 -14.49
N MET A 539 13.19 21.84 -14.85
CA MET A 539 13.01 20.92 -16.00
C MET A 539 13.31 21.64 -17.32
N ALA A 540 12.85 22.89 -17.47
CA ALA A 540 13.17 23.72 -18.63
C ALA A 540 14.69 23.94 -18.78
N GLU A 541 15.40 24.24 -17.69
CA GLU A 541 16.87 24.35 -17.67
C GLU A 541 17.55 23.05 -18.13
N VAL A 542 17.14 21.90 -17.58
CA VAL A 542 17.70 20.58 -17.90
C VAL A 542 17.47 20.17 -19.36
N LEU A 543 16.37 20.63 -19.97
CA LEU A 543 15.98 20.33 -21.34
C LEU A 543 16.40 21.41 -22.36
N GLY A 544 16.92 22.56 -21.89
CA GLY A 544 17.32 23.70 -22.72
C GLY A 544 16.17 24.61 -23.20
N ASP A 545 14.96 24.42 -22.67
CA ASP A 545 13.74 25.15 -23.05
C ASP A 545 13.73 26.56 -22.44
N THR A 546 14.54 27.44 -23.02
CA THR A 546 14.86 28.77 -22.44
C THR A 546 13.62 29.68 -22.37
N ASP A 547 12.73 29.63 -23.36
CA ASP A 547 11.52 30.46 -23.38
C ASP A 547 10.55 30.08 -22.26
N ILE A 548 10.37 28.78 -22.02
CA ILE A 548 9.53 28.27 -20.93
C ILE A 548 10.19 28.50 -19.57
N GLN A 549 11.53 28.40 -19.49
CA GLN A 549 12.28 28.78 -18.28
C GLN A 549 12.01 30.24 -17.91
N GLN A 550 12.07 31.17 -18.87
CA GLN A 550 11.81 32.59 -18.61
C GLN A 550 10.34 32.86 -18.25
N LYS A 551 9.37 32.15 -18.87
CA LYS A 551 7.95 32.23 -18.50
C LYS A 551 7.73 31.88 -17.02
N TYR A 552 8.17 30.70 -16.59
CA TYR A 552 7.94 30.24 -15.23
C TYR A 552 8.81 30.97 -14.20
N LEU A 553 10.01 31.45 -14.56
CA LEU A 553 10.80 32.33 -13.68
C LEU A 553 10.10 33.68 -13.43
N GLY A 554 9.45 34.24 -14.45
CA GLY A 554 8.63 35.45 -14.32
C GLY A 554 7.45 35.26 -13.36
N ILE A 555 6.77 34.10 -13.44
CA ILE A 555 5.68 33.73 -12.52
C ILE A 555 6.23 33.54 -11.09
N LEU A 556 7.30 32.75 -10.93
CA LEU A 556 7.88 32.41 -9.63
C LEU A 556 8.30 33.65 -8.84
N ASN A 557 8.89 34.64 -9.50
CA ASN A 557 9.36 35.85 -8.84
C ASN A 557 8.19 36.66 -8.26
N LYS A 558 7.11 36.88 -9.03
CA LYS A 558 5.93 37.57 -8.49
C LYS A 558 5.25 36.73 -7.40
N GLY A 559 5.00 35.44 -7.67
CA GLY A 559 4.24 34.55 -6.79
C GLY A 559 4.90 34.36 -5.42
N LYS A 560 6.24 34.42 -5.34
CA LYS A 560 6.98 34.47 -4.08
C LYS A 560 6.69 35.76 -3.29
N GLU A 561 6.69 36.92 -3.95
CA GLU A 561 6.33 38.19 -3.31
C GLU A 561 4.86 38.20 -2.85
N ALA A 562 3.96 37.63 -3.66
CA ALA A 562 2.54 37.44 -3.36
C ALA A 562 2.30 36.57 -2.12
N PHE A 563 2.88 35.36 -2.09
CA PHE A 563 2.70 34.37 -1.04
C PHE A 563 3.17 34.89 0.32
N GLU A 564 4.36 35.53 0.36
CA GLU A 564 4.86 36.21 1.57
C GLU A 564 3.94 37.37 1.97
N ARG A 565 3.54 38.24 1.02
CA ARG A 565 2.67 39.40 1.27
C ARG A 565 1.29 39.03 1.84
N MET A 566 0.71 37.91 1.40
CA MET A 566 -0.68 37.53 1.70
C MET A 566 -0.81 36.57 2.88
N LEU A 567 0.17 35.68 3.08
CA LEU A 567 0.04 34.55 4.02
C LEU A 567 1.00 34.61 5.20
N TRP A 568 2.18 35.24 5.08
CA TRP A 568 3.14 35.29 6.19
C TRP A 568 2.69 36.29 7.27
N ASN A 569 2.29 35.78 8.43
CA ASN A 569 1.79 36.58 9.55
C ASN A 569 2.88 37.04 10.55
N GLY A 570 4.15 36.83 10.23
CA GLY A 570 5.28 37.13 11.11
C GLY A 570 5.71 35.99 12.04
N LYS A 571 4.97 34.86 12.09
CA LYS A 571 5.41 33.63 12.78
C LYS A 571 5.17 32.34 11.96
N TYR A 572 4.11 32.26 11.18
CA TYR A 572 3.77 31.11 10.32
C TYR A 572 2.99 31.59 9.08
N TYR A 573 2.61 30.67 8.20
CA TYR A 573 1.74 30.98 7.06
C TYR A 573 0.28 30.73 7.43
N ASN A 574 -0.58 31.73 7.20
CA ASN A 574 -2.03 31.61 7.31
C ASN A 574 -2.55 30.50 6.40
N TYR A 575 -3.63 29.83 6.82
CA TYR A 575 -4.30 28.77 6.06
C TYR A 575 -4.71 29.26 4.67
N ASP A 576 -5.43 30.39 4.62
CA ASP A 576 -5.80 31.08 3.39
C ASP A 576 -5.80 32.62 3.55
N SER A 577 -5.96 33.32 2.43
CA SER A 577 -5.97 34.79 2.36
C SER A 577 -7.38 35.39 2.49
N SER A 578 -8.41 34.62 2.87
CA SER A 578 -9.80 35.08 2.86
C SER A 578 -10.15 36.10 3.96
N GLY A 579 -9.33 36.18 5.01
CA GLY A 579 -9.60 37.02 6.18
C GLY A 579 -10.74 36.51 7.06
N SER A 580 -11.12 35.23 6.92
CA SER A 580 -12.15 34.56 7.71
C SER A 580 -11.66 34.19 9.11
N ASP A 581 -12.60 33.81 10.00
CA ASP A 581 -12.31 33.28 11.35
C ASP A 581 -11.38 32.04 11.33
N THR A 582 -11.23 31.39 10.17
CA THR A 582 -10.40 30.21 9.92
C THR A 582 -9.10 30.49 9.18
N SER A 583 -8.91 31.68 8.56
CA SER A 583 -7.68 32.00 7.82
C SER A 583 -6.42 31.94 8.71
N MET A 584 -6.54 32.19 10.01
CA MET A 584 -5.43 32.08 10.98
C MET A 584 -5.26 30.67 11.57
N SER A 585 -5.95 29.64 11.06
CA SER A 585 -5.69 28.26 11.49
C SER A 585 -4.28 27.84 11.07
N ILE A 586 -3.49 27.35 12.03
CA ILE A 586 -2.16 26.79 11.79
C ILE A 586 -2.37 25.41 11.15
N MET A 587 -2.15 25.31 9.84
CA MET A 587 -2.26 24.05 9.11
C MET A 587 -0.98 23.21 9.26
N SER A 588 -1.10 21.92 9.55
CA SER A 588 0.05 21.02 9.73
C SER A 588 0.88 20.83 8.45
N ASP A 589 0.23 20.86 7.28
CA ASP A 589 0.84 20.64 5.96
C ASP A 589 1.13 21.95 5.19
N GLN A 590 1.16 23.10 5.87
CA GLN A 590 1.43 24.43 5.26
C GLN A 590 2.83 24.54 4.61
N CYS A 591 3.67 23.52 4.72
CA CYS A 591 5.01 23.44 4.14
C CYS A 591 5.15 22.32 3.08
N ALA A 592 4.03 21.76 2.57
CA ALA A 592 4.04 20.66 1.59
C ALA A 592 4.86 20.96 0.31
N GLY A 593 4.89 22.22 -0.14
CA GLY A 593 5.76 22.65 -1.24
C GLY A 593 7.25 22.57 -0.89
N GLN A 594 7.64 23.11 0.26
CA GLN A 594 9.03 23.06 0.76
C GLN A 594 9.51 21.62 0.98
N TRP A 595 8.65 20.75 1.50
CA TRP A 595 8.92 19.32 1.68
C TRP A 595 9.35 18.63 0.38
N PHE A 596 8.66 18.91 -0.72
CA PHE A 596 8.99 18.35 -2.03
C PHE A 596 10.22 18.99 -2.67
N LEU A 597 10.44 20.30 -2.47
CA LEU A 597 11.69 20.96 -2.87
C LEU A 597 12.90 20.34 -2.14
N GLY A 598 12.82 20.15 -0.82
CA GLY A 598 13.86 19.49 -0.02
C GLY A 598 14.08 18.02 -0.35
N ALA A 599 13.01 17.30 -0.73
CA ALA A 599 13.11 15.94 -1.26
C ALA A 599 13.85 15.88 -2.62
N CYS A 600 13.89 16.98 -3.37
CA CYS A 600 14.57 17.06 -4.68
C CYS A 600 15.83 17.94 -4.66
N GLY A 601 16.31 18.37 -3.47
CA GLY A 601 17.50 19.21 -3.33
C GLY A 601 17.37 20.64 -3.88
N LEU A 602 16.14 21.15 -4.02
CA LEU A 602 15.83 22.51 -4.43
C LEU A 602 15.44 23.41 -3.23
N ASP A 603 15.80 23.03 -2.01
CA ASP A 603 15.47 23.75 -0.76
C ASP A 603 16.32 25.00 -0.49
N GLN A 604 17.27 25.35 -1.36
CA GLN A 604 18.37 26.28 -1.09
C GLN A 604 18.92 26.96 -2.36
N GLY A 605 19.59 28.10 -2.17
CA GLY A 605 20.36 28.79 -3.22
C GLY A 605 19.47 29.47 -4.26
N GLU A 606 19.84 29.37 -5.54
CA GLU A 606 19.10 29.98 -6.66
C GLU A 606 17.67 29.43 -6.81
N PHE A 607 17.38 28.28 -6.21
CA PHE A 607 16.05 27.64 -6.20
C PHE A 607 15.31 27.80 -4.86
N GLU A 608 15.81 28.59 -3.90
CA GLU A 608 15.09 28.87 -2.65
C GLU A 608 13.76 29.59 -2.94
N VAL A 609 12.65 28.86 -2.79
CA VAL A 609 11.30 29.40 -3.00
C VAL A 609 10.81 30.14 -1.76
N PHE A 610 10.90 29.50 -0.59
CA PHE A 610 10.40 30.04 0.68
C PHE A 610 11.58 30.46 1.58
N PRO A 611 11.55 31.65 2.23
CA PRO A 611 12.64 32.09 3.10
C PRO A 611 12.88 31.09 4.23
N LYS A 612 14.10 30.56 4.34
CA LYS A 612 14.41 29.47 5.29
C LYS A 612 14.12 29.80 6.76
N SER A 613 14.20 31.09 7.12
CA SER A 613 13.77 31.60 8.43
C SER A 613 12.26 31.46 8.69
N HIS A 614 11.43 31.67 7.67
CA HIS A 614 9.98 31.57 7.77
C HIS A 614 9.53 30.11 7.80
N VAL A 615 10.14 29.26 6.97
CA VAL A 615 9.99 27.78 7.03
C VAL A 615 10.29 27.25 8.44
N LEU A 616 11.47 27.57 9.00
CA LEU A 616 11.86 27.12 10.34
C LEU A 616 10.95 27.66 11.45
N SER A 617 10.37 28.85 11.26
CA SER A 617 9.40 29.42 12.21
C SER A 617 8.03 28.75 12.11
N ALA A 618 7.54 28.47 10.91
CA ALA A 618 6.32 27.72 10.65
C ALA A 618 6.41 26.31 11.23
N LEU A 619 7.46 25.55 10.91
CA LEU A 619 7.68 24.19 11.45
C LEU A 619 7.74 24.16 12.98
N LYS A 620 8.40 25.13 13.62
CA LYS A 620 8.40 25.27 15.09
C LYS A 620 7.01 25.59 15.63
N THR A 621 6.25 26.44 14.95
CA THR A 621 4.87 26.77 15.33
C THR A 621 3.97 25.54 15.27
N ILE A 622 4.07 24.74 14.21
CA ILE A 622 3.32 23.49 14.05
C ILE A 622 3.72 22.48 15.14
N PHE A 623 5.01 22.39 15.49
CA PHE A 623 5.46 21.54 16.59
C PHE A 623 4.94 22.03 17.96
N GLU A 624 5.03 23.34 18.26
CA GLU A 624 4.49 23.95 19.48
C GLU A 624 2.98 23.76 19.63
N LYS A 625 2.23 23.86 18.52
CA LYS A 625 0.77 23.97 18.51
C LYS A 625 0.09 22.67 18.09
N ASN A 626 0.24 22.27 16.84
CA ASN A 626 -0.43 21.09 16.26
C ASN A 626 0.05 19.77 16.85
N VAL A 627 1.32 19.70 17.31
CA VAL A 627 1.89 18.52 17.98
C VAL A 627 1.81 18.66 19.50
N LEU A 628 2.66 19.47 20.13
CA LEU A 628 2.74 19.53 21.60
C LEU A 628 1.44 20.03 22.27
N GLY A 629 0.69 20.90 21.61
CA GLY A 629 -0.63 21.35 22.07
C GLY A 629 -1.74 20.30 21.92
N PHE A 630 -1.56 19.29 21.06
CA PHE A 630 -2.54 18.23 20.83
C PHE A 630 -2.18 16.95 21.61
N ALA A 631 -2.98 16.61 22.62
CA ALA A 631 -2.73 15.46 23.51
C ALA A 631 -1.28 15.38 24.06
N GLY A 632 -0.66 16.54 24.32
CA GLY A 632 0.72 16.64 24.81
C GLY A 632 1.80 16.18 23.83
N GLY A 633 1.51 16.12 22.53
CA GLY A 633 2.41 15.57 21.50
C GLY A 633 2.44 14.04 21.44
N THR A 634 1.54 13.36 22.15
CA THR A 634 1.50 11.88 22.18
C THR A 634 0.68 11.25 21.04
N MET A 635 0.08 12.06 20.17
CA MET A 635 -0.86 11.63 19.12
C MET A 635 -0.56 12.22 17.73
N GLY A 636 0.69 12.61 17.43
CA GLY A 636 1.04 13.21 16.13
C GLY A 636 0.64 14.69 16.02
N ALA A 637 0.37 15.16 14.80
CA ALA A 637 -0.02 16.54 14.50
C ALA A 637 -1.49 16.62 14.06
N VAL A 638 -2.32 17.41 14.76
CA VAL A 638 -3.69 17.71 14.28
C VAL A 638 -3.64 18.67 13.09
N ASN A 639 -4.49 18.48 12.09
CA ASN A 639 -4.42 19.17 10.81
C ASN A 639 -4.58 20.68 10.91
N GLY A 640 -5.55 21.17 11.71
CA GLY A 640 -5.78 22.58 11.99
C GLY A 640 -5.73 22.86 13.49
N MET A 641 -4.96 23.88 13.88
CA MET A 641 -4.86 24.34 15.26
C MET A 641 -4.99 25.86 15.30
N LYS A 642 -5.89 26.40 16.14
CA LYS A 642 -6.11 27.85 16.22
C LYS A 642 -4.94 28.56 16.95
N PRO A 643 -4.75 29.87 16.75
CA PRO A 643 -3.63 30.61 17.35
C PRO A 643 -3.59 30.55 18.88
N ASP A 644 -4.74 30.41 19.54
CA ASP A 644 -4.87 30.22 20.99
C ASP A 644 -4.37 28.84 21.46
N GLY A 645 -4.45 27.81 20.62
CA GLY A 645 -4.11 26.41 20.94
C GLY A 645 -5.33 25.49 21.07
N VAL A 646 -6.50 25.90 20.58
CA VAL A 646 -7.69 25.02 20.45
C VAL A 646 -7.70 24.37 19.06
N PRO A 647 -7.90 23.04 18.92
CA PRO A 647 -8.02 22.39 17.61
C PRO A 647 -9.10 23.04 16.75
N ASP A 648 -8.83 23.23 15.45
CA ASP A 648 -9.83 23.83 14.58
C ASP A 648 -10.94 22.81 14.27
N THR A 649 -12.18 23.22 14.50
CA THR A 649 -13.39 22.41 14.29
C THR A 649 -14.28 22.95 13.17
N SER A 650 -13.71 23.78 12.28
CA SER A 650 -14.37 24.28 11.07
C SER A 650 -14.73 23.15 10.09
N SER A 651 -13.93 22.08 10.06
CA SER A 651 -14.19 20.83 9.35
C SER A 651 -14.11 19.62 10.28
N VAL A 652 -14.55 18.45 9.79
CA VAL A 652 -14.15 17.16 10.37
C VAL A 652 -12.65 16.96 10.21
N GLN A 653 -12.09 17.32 9.05
CA GLN A 653 -10.70 17.08 8.68
C GLN A 653 -9.72 18.00 9.40
N SER A 654 -10.12 19.25 9.71
CA SER A 654 -9.29 20.19 10.50
C SER A 654 -9.02 19.66 11.92
N ASN A 655 -9.95 18.87 12.48
CA ASN A 655 -9.84 18.26 13.80
C ASN A 655 -9.36 16.78 13.75
N GLU A 656 -8.79 16.35 12.63
CA GLU A 656 -8.17 15.03 12.46
C GLU A 656 -6.64 15.11 12.50
N VAL A 657 -6.00 14.03 12.90
CA VAL A 657 -4.59 13.73 12.63
C VAL A 657 -4.55 12.82 11.43
N TRP A 658 -3.94 13.25 10.32
CA TRP A 658 -3.76 12.42 9.13
C TRP A 658 -2.39 11.73 9.16
N VAL A 659 -2.37 10.40 9.22
CA VAL A 659 -1.14 9.61 9.49
C VAL A 659 -0.04 9.93 8.47
N GLY A 660 -0.39 9.99 7.18
CA GLY A 660 0.56 10.32 6.12
C GLY A 660 1.06 11.76 6.16
N VAL A 661 0.24 12.71 6.62
CA VAL A 661 0.63 14.12 6.78
C VAL A 661 1.57 14.29 7.97
N VAL A 662 1.38 13.52 9.05
CA VAL A 662 2.35 13.51 10.17
C VAL A 662 3.72 13.01 9.71
N TYR A 663 3.77 12.00 8.85
CA TYR A 663 5.04 11.47 8.34
C TYR A 663 5.70 12.39 7.29
N SER A 664 4.95 13.07 6.41
CA SER A 664 5.53 14.11 5.52
C SER A 664 6.05 15.30 6.33
N LEU A 665 5.27 15.82 7.29
CA LEU A 665 5.68 16.88 8.21
C LEU A 665 6.96 16.50 8.98
N ALA A 666 7.03 15.27 9.50
CA ALA A 666 8.22 14.76 10.19
C ALA A 666 9.44 14.70 9.25
N ALA A 667 9.26 14.34 7.99
CA ALA A 667 10.31 14.39 6.99
C ALA A 667 10.78 15.83 6.70
N THR A 668 9.86 16.79 6.60
CA THR A 668 10.17 18.23 6.42
C THR A 668 10.97 18.77 7.62
N MET A 669 10.56 18.44 8.84
CA MET A 669 11.31 18.78 10.05
C MET A 669 12.73 18.20 10.01
N ILE A 670 12.88 16.92 9.63
CA ILE A 670 14.20 16.28 9.48
C ILE A 670 15.04 17.01 8.40
N GLN A 671 14.50 17.26 7.20
CA GLN A 671 15.18 17.97 6.11
C GLN A 671 15.79 19.29 6.62
N GLU A 672 14.98 20.12 7.29
CA GLU A 672 15.37 21.43 7.84
C GLU A 672 16.21 21.35 9.13
N GLY A 673 16.41 20.16 9.70
CA GLY A 673 17.31 19.90 10.83
C GLY A 673 16.66 19.84 12.21
N MET A 674 15.35 19.96 12.29
CA MET A 674 14.51 19.69 13.45
C MET A 674 14.29 18.17 13.62
N VAL A 675 15.40 17.44 13.80
CA VAL A 675 15.40 15.96 13.76
C VAL A 675 14.72 15.34 14.98
N GLU A 676 14.86 15.94 16.17
CA GLU A 676 14.16 15.45 17.38
C GLU A 676 12.65 15.69 17.26
N GLU A 677 12.28 16.90 16.82
CA GLU A 677 10.89 17.31 16.63
C GLU A 677 10.18 16.44 15.58
N GLY A 678 10.86 16.14 14.46
CA GLY A 678 10.36 15.23 13.43
C GLY A 678 10.14 13.81 13.95
N PHE A 679 11.11 13.22 14.65
CA PHE A 679 10.93 11.89 15.24
C PHE A 679 9.82 11.88 16.31
N ARG A 680 9.74 12.89 17.19
CA ARG A 680 8.69 12.98 18.22
C ARG A 680 7.29 13.12 17.62
N THR A 681 7.17 13.90 16.54
CA THR A 681 5.93 14.09 15.76
C THR A 681 5.45 12.76 15.18
N ALA A 682 6.34 11.99 14.54
CA ALA A 682 6.01 10.67 14.01
C ALA A 682 5.80 9.59 15.10
N GLU A 683 6.54 9.63 16.21
CA GLU A 683 6.44 8.64 17.30
C GLU A 683 5.06 8.65 17.95
N GLY A 684 4.51 9.82 18.26
CA GLY A 684 3.17 9.94 18.84
C GLY A 684 2.09 9.32 17.94
N CYS A 685 2.24 9.46 16.61
CA CYS A 685 1.34 8.86 15.65
C CYS A 685 1.48 7.33 15.58
N TYR A 686 2.71 6.82 15.45
CA TYR A 686 2.98 5.38 15.48
C TYR A 686 2.42 4.73 16.75
N ARG A 687 2.73 5.28 17.94
CA ARG A 687 2.25 4.72 19.21
C ARG A 687 0.73 4.75 19.32
N THR A 688 0.09 5.81 18.83
CA THR A 688 -1.37 5.89 18.81
C THR A 688 -1.98 4.78 17.96
N VAL A 689 -1.55 4.63 16.70
CA VAL A 689 -2.08 3.62 15.77
C VAL A 689 -1.74 2.19 16.22
N TRP A 690 -0.45 1.90 16.42
CA TRP A 690 0.07 0.55 16.60
C TRP A 690 -0.06 0.03 18.04
N GLU A 691 0.15 0.88 19.05
CA GLU A 691 0.19 0.45 20.46
C GLU A 691 -1.12 0.74 21.23
N GLN A 692 -1.86 1.82 20.90
CA GLN A 692 -3.02 2.27 21.68
C GLN A 692 -4.40 2.04 21.05
N LEU A 693 -4.50 2.04 19.72
CA LEU A 693 -5.74 1.79 18.98
C LEU A 693 -5.82 0.34 18.48
N GLY A 694 -4.68 -0.33 18.29
CA GLY A 694 -4.64 -1.69 17.74
C GLY A 694 -5.01 -1.72 16.27
N MET A 695 -4.38 -0.85 15.47
CA MET A 695 -4.58 -0.71 14.02
C MET A 695 -3.32 -1.11 13.22
N ALA A 696 -2.43 -1.90 13.83
CA ALA A 696 -1.30 -2.53 13.16
C ALA A 696 -1.75 -3.23 11.87
N PHE A 697 -1.04 -3.04 10.75
CA PHE A 697 -1.44 -3.59 9.43
C PHE A 697 -2.89 -3.24 9.00
N GLN A 698 -3.47 -2.19 9.57
CA GLN A 698 -4.76 -1.59 9.22
C GLN A 698 -4.70 -0.04 9.33
N THR A 699 -3.49 0.53 9.22
CA THR A 699 -3.18 1.94 9.48
C THR A 699 -4.17 2.86 8.77
N PRO A 700 -4.90 3.71 9.51
CA PRO A 700 -5.95 4.53 8.91
C PRO A 700 -5.37 5.72 8.16
N GLU A 701 -6.21 6.38 7.36
CA GLU A 701 -5.98 7.77 6.95
C GLU A 701 -5.88 8.66 8.19
N ALA A 702 -6.94 8.64 9.00
CA ALA A 702 -7.14 9.64 10.04
C ALA A 702 -7.63 9.08 11.36
N TYR A 703 -7.33 9.80 12.44
CA TYR A 703 -8.00 9.65 13.73
C TYR A 703 -8.11 10.98 14.49
N ARG A 704 -8.87 10.98 15.59
CA ARG A 704 -9.11 12.13 16.47
C ARG A 704 -8.83 11.76 17.93
N GLU A 705 -8.58 12.76 18.77
CA GLU A 705 -8.26 12.60 20.21
C GLU A 705 -9.17 11.57 20.93
N LYS A 706 -10.48 11.64 20.64
CA LYS A 706 -11.52 10.77 21.22
C LYS A 706 -11.57 9.35 20.63
N LYS A 707 -10.44 8.86 20.09
CA LYS A 707 -10.25 7.51 19.52
C LYS A 707 -11.23 7.13 18.39
N VAL A 708 -11.73 8.11 17.65
CA VAL A 708 -12.51 7.91 16.42
C VAL A 708 -11.54 7.95 15.24
N TYR A 709 -11.62 6.97 14.33
CA TYR A 709 -10.80 6.84 13.12
C TYR A 709 -11.64 6.99 11.85
N ARG A 710 -10.98 7.07 10.69
CA ARG A 710 -11.58 7.10 9.34
C ARG A 710 -10.65 6.43 8.31
N SER A 711 -11.24 5.68 7.37
CA SER A 711 -10.56 4.92 6.30
C SER A 711 -9.43 4.00 6.78
N LEU A 712 -9.79 2.78 7.23
CA LEU A 712 -8.83 1.75 7.66
C LEU A 712 -8.00 1.22 6.49
N ALA A 713 -6.74 0.86 6.78
CA ALA A 713 -5.72 0.43 5.82
C ALA A 713 -5.66 1.35 4.60
N TYR A 714 -4.80 2.37 4.69
CA TYR A 714 -4.78 3.50 3.77
C TYR A 714 -3.40 3.69 3.13
N MET A 715 -3.34 4.33 1.95
CA MET A 715 -2.10 4.50 1.20
C MET A 715 -1.19 5.60 1.75
N ARG A 716 -1.76 6.73 2.23
CA ARG A 716 -1.01 7.93 2.67
C ARG A 716 0.10 7.63 3.71
N PRO A 717 -0.06 6.73 4.70
CA PRO A 717 0.99 6.30 5.64
C PRO A 717 2.34 5.85 5.04
N LEU A 718 2.38 5.38 3.78
CA LEU A 718 3.63 4.98 3.12
C LEU A 718 4.66 6.13 2.97
N SER A 719 4.20 7.38 3.13
CA SER A 719 5.02 8.59 3.26
C SER A 719 6.08 8.57 4.37
N ILE A 720 6.04 7.62 5.32
CA ILE A 720 7.15 7.38 6.25
C ILE A 720 8.49 7.14 5.54
N TRP A 721 8.47 6.67 4.29
CA TRP A 721 9.67 6.57 3.44
C TRP A 721 10.28 7.92 3.05
N SER A 722 9.50 9.01 3.04
CA SER A 722 10.06 10.36 2.89
C SER A 722 10.93 10.78 4.08
N MET A 723 10.68 10.27 5.29
CA MET A 723 11.58 10.46 6.44
C MET A 723 12.91 9.74 6.20
N GLN A 724 12.89 8.54 5.61
CA GLN A 724 14.10 7.78 5.29
C GLN A 724 14.94 8.53 4.25
N LEU A 725 14.30 9.05 3.18
CA LEU A 725 14.97 9.91 2.20
C LEU A 725 15.58 11.17 2.84
N ALA A 726 14.87 11.81 3.77
CA ALA A 726 15.37 12.98 4.49
C ALA A 726 16.60 12.65 5.37
N LEU A 727 16.62 11.49 6.01
CA LEU A 727 17.75 11.00 6.81
C LEU A 727 18.95 10.66 5.91
N GLU A 728 18.71 9.98 4.79
CA GLU A 728 19.74 9.63 3.80
C GLU A 728 20.37 10.86 3.12
N HIS A 729 19.55 11.84 2.71
CA HIS A 729 20.03 13.11 2.18
C HIS A 729 20.88 13.89 3.20
N ARG A 730 20.59 13.79 4.51
CA ARG A 730 21.43 14.39 5.55
C ARG A 730 22.74 13.64 5.78
N ALA A 731 22.73 12.32 5.70
CA ALA A 731 23.95 11.51 5.74
C ALA A 731 24.84 11.80 4.51
N GLY A 732 24.26 11.90 3.31
CA GLY A 732 24.96 12.28 2.07
C GLY A 732 25.43 13.74 2.04
N ARG A 733 24.75 14.66 2.74
CA ARG A 733 25.26 16.01 3.02
C ARG A 733 26.45 16.01 4.00
N ALA A 734 26.80 14.87 4.61
CA ALA A 734 27.95 14.70 5.52
C ALA A 734 29.04 13.72 5.03
N GLN A 735 28.79 12.89 4.01
CA GLN A 735 29.78 12.02 3.35
C GLN A 735 29.55 11.95 1.83
N PRO A 736 30.62 11.94 1.00
CA PRO A 736 30.48 11.87 -0.45
C PRO A 736 29.79 10.56 -0.88
N PRO A 737 28.89 10.58 -1.88
CA PRO A 737 28.01 9.46 -2.17
C PRO A 737 28.75 8.25 -2.74
N ALA A 738 28.58 7.10 -2.09
CA ALA A 738 28.87 5.80 -2.69
C ALA A 738 27.77 5.45 -3.70
N GLN A 739 28.14 4.81 -4.82
CA GLN A 739 27.19 4.40 -5.84
C GLN A 739 26.30 3.27 -5.33
N LEU A 740 24.99 3.52 -5.22
CA LEU A 740 24.00 2.45 -5.04
C LEU A 740 24.01 1.54 -6.28
N ALA A 741 24.24 0.25 -6.06
CA ALA A 741 24.35 -0.73 -7.13
C ALA A 741 22.99 -0.95 -7.83
N GLN A 742 23.02 -1.10 -9.15
CA GLN A 742 21.82 -1.39 -9.95
C GLN A 742 21.26 -2.77 -9.57
N GLY A 743 20.14 -2.79 -8.85
CA GLY A 743 19.43 -4.03 -8.53
C GLY A 743 18.78 -4.63 -9.77
N HIS A 744 19.26 -5.81 -10.20
CA HIS A 744 18.59 -6.57 -11.26
C HIS A 744 17.22 -7.06 -10.79
N SER A 745 16.17 -6.72 -11.56
CA SER A 745 14.83 -7.25 -11.40
C SER A 745 14.81 -8.75 -11.73
N HIS A 746 14.71 -9.58 -10.70
CA HIS A 746 14.45 -11.02 -10.79
C HIS A 746 13.03 -11.34 -10.28
N PRO A 747 12.40 -12.43 -10.75
CA PRO A 747 10.97 -12.73 -10.55
C PRO A 747 10.62 -13.21 -9.13
#